data_AF-A0A8I1WMZ4-F1
#
_entry.id   AF-A0A8I1WMZ4-F1
#
_cell.length_a   1.000
_cell.length_b   1.000
_cell.length_c   1.000
_cell.angle_alpha   90.00
_cell.angle_beta   90.00
_cell.angle_gamma   90.00
#
_symmetry.space_group_name_H-M   'P 1'
#
loop_
_entity.id
_entity.type
_entity.pdbx_description
1 polymer ?
#
loop_
_entity_poly.entity_id
_entity_poly.type
_entity_poly.pdbx_seq_one_letter_code
_entity_poly.pdbx_strand_id
1 'polypeptide(L)'
;MKMQELSARAFLAHLRRHPIPEIMDEECLAALANVEAQFGDTITHGAGLEVRLGNPDRFVDYVMCVDQDRIPSVKCIWYEIDYADFLRGGEISPCLFINTSDYKQEKTDKMDRGAGEENGTKQEAPLAPAMGKEFWDRVLPPFAGEKRATRLRGQLDRVLAMLPPDATIKQIGTMSSRGELDILRLVIIFRKWENVFAWLRDVGWPGDTQAMEQALSPWKESQSYAVNVDLGENGVLEKTGLEVFDRWRHPLIVDKFIARLEETGLCLPSKGAALRRWIRITPDGDPFIQTLISYFKLNYAKGRVTEAKAYLEQSPYIHHHYFSHYERPARLDMELADGKTVLPEERALARLRECKENRVSTIRFYGGENYEPLERILQVCRKEGLRSEIVLTRQKAPENAEGTGEQNLTPRLGRSWLEAMAATGADSFLVDMESETDGAALWAIAVLREQGADVRARWRMYAANAGKLAAVVKAADEAGAKELVVTGMKPSRHGGGKSPGCEQIATAAEWIKEYCERNGVAESTREKESPEAKLNENSAPQQDVMQIVVESCFSPLRAYLGGKDPKRNGNRGIERGCEAGCSFMVLRADESFAPCLYWPRKNADNAEGRQALTGLAAYWEHSPALQALRQNGENRVPCAGCCYERRCLPCQAWEESIPCGPCVENK
;
A
#
# COMPACT_ATOMS: atom_id res chain seq x y z
N MET A 1 -5.44 3.84 1.50
CA MET A 1 -4.18 3.63 2.25
C MET A 1 -3.64 4.98 2.73
N LYS A 2 -3.26 5.14 4.01
CA LYS A 2 -2.56 6.34 4.48
C LYS A 2 -1.18 6.35 3.82
N MET A 3 -0.82 7.46 3.17
CA MET A 3 0.49 7.64 2.59
C MET A 3 1.56 7.48 3.68
N GLN A 4 2.46 6.52 3.50
CA GLN A 4 3.58 6.33 4.40
C GLN A 4 4.70 7.26 3.95
N GLU A 5 5.10 8.15 4.84
CA GLU A 5 6.28 8.99 4.65
C GLU A 5 7.52 8.13 4.89
N LEU A 6 8.26 7.84 3.83
CA LEU A 6 9.48 7.04 3.89
C LEU A 6 10.67 7.90 3.49
N SER A 7 11.80 7.72 4.17
CA SER A 7 13.02 8.40 3.78
C SER A 7 13.71 7.71 2.59
N ALA A 8 14.55 8.42 1.85
CA ALA A 8 15.35 7.81 0.77
C ALA A 8 16.20 6.63 1.27
N ARG A 9 16.72 6.71 2.52
CA ARG A 9 17.42 5.61 3.18
C ARG A 9 16.58 4.35 3.26
N ALA A 10 15.28 4.44 3.55
CA ALA A 10 14.40 3.28 3.63
C ALA A 10 14.27 2.58 2.26
N PHE A 11 14.11 3.34 1.19
CA PHE A 11 14.06 2.81 -0.18
C PHE A 11 15.38 2.18 -0.62
N LEU A 12 16.51 2.84 -0.35
CA LEU A 12 17.84 2.30 -0.65
C LEU A 12 18.13 1.02 0.14
N ALA A 13 17.72 0.96 1.41
CA ALA A 13 17.83 -0.24 2.22
C ALA A 13 16.97 -1.39 1.69
N HIS A 14 15.78 -1.12 1.15
CA HIS A 14 14.98 -2.13 0.44
C HIS A 14 15.71 -2.60 -0.82
N LEU A 15 16.23 -1.68 -1.64
CA LEU A 15 16.92 -1.99 -2.89
C LEU A 15 18.13 -2.91 -2.68
N ARG A 16 18.96 -2.65 -1.66
CA ARG A 16 20.15 -3.45 -1.35
C ARG A 16 19.84 -4.90 -0.95
N ARG A 17 18.63 -5.19 -0.46
CA ARG A 17 18.21 -6.56 -0.13
C ARG A 17 17.79 -7.37 -1.36
N HIS A 18 17.45 -6.68 -2.44
CA HIS A 18 17.08 -7.30 -3.71
C HIS A 18 18.07 -6.91 -4.79
N PRO A 19 19.35 -7.32 -4.68
CA PRO A 19 20.34 -6.98 -5.67
C PRO A 19 19.92 -7.52 -7.04
N ILE A 20 20.17 -6.72 -8.07
CA ILE A 20 19.86 -7.05 -9.46
C ILE A 20 21.14 -6.89 -10.28
N PRO A 21 22.12 -7.81 -10.15
CA PRO A 21 23.48 -7.65 -10.67
C PRO A 21 23.56 -7.47 -12.19
N GLU A 22 22.52 -7.83 -12.94
CA GLU A 22 22.41 -7.63 -14.38
C GLU A 22 22.02 -6.19 -14.75
N ILE A 23 21.51 -5.42 -13.78
CA ILE A 23 21.11 -4.02 -13.93
C ILE A 23 22.06 -3.08 -13.18
N MET A 24 22.45 -3.42 -11.95
CA MET A 24 23.38 -2.67 -11.09
C MET A 24 24.42 -3.62 -10.52
N ASP A 25 25.70 -3.37 -10.77
CA ASP A 25 26.77 -4.11 -10.10
C ASP A 25 27.06 -3.57 -8.69
N GLU A 26 28.04 -4.18 -8.01
CA GLU A 26 28.46 -3.80 -6.66
C GLU A 26 29.02 -2.37 -6.61
N GLU A 27 29.70 -1.92 -7.66
CA GLU A 27 30.21 -0.55 -7.76
C GLU A 27 29.06 0.45 -7.84
N CYS A 28 28.05 0.16 -8.66
CA CYS A 28 26.83 0.97 -8.74
C CYS A 28 26.09 1.02 -7.40
N LEU A 29 25.94 -0.12 -6.71
CA LEU A 29 25.32 -0.16 -5.38
C LEU A 29 26.13 0.60 -4.32
N ALA A 30 27.46 0.56 -4.39
CA ALA A 30 28.34 1.32 -3.51
C ALA A 30 28.22 2.82 -3.76
N ALA A 31 28.14 3.24 -5.02
CA ALA A 31 27.99 4.65 -5.41
C ALA A 31 26.69 5.27 -4.87
N LEU A 32 25.61 4.49 -4.71
CA LEU A 32 24.37 4.95 -4.06
C LEU A 32 24.56 5.38 -2.59
N ALA A 33 25.68 5.02 -1.94
CA ALA A 33 26.01 5.57 -0.62
C ALA A 33 26.17 7.10 -0.63
N ASN A 34 26.57 7.70 -1.75
CA ASN A 34 26.65 9.15 -1.89
C ASN A 34 25.25 9.80 -1.93
N VAL A 35 24.30 9.15 -2.63
CA VAL A 35 22.88 9.56 -2.60
C VAL A 35 22.33 9.46 -1.17
N GLU A 36 22.61 8.35 -0.47
CA GLU A 36 22.17 8.18 0.91
C GLU A 36 22.80 9.19 1.87
N ALA A 37 24.08 9.53 1.68
CA ALA A 37 24.77 10.50 2.53
C ALA A 37 24.14 11.90 2.43
N GLN A 38 23.72 12.30 1.24
CA GLN A 38 23.15 13.63 1.01
C GLN A 38 21.63 13.70 1.22
N PHE A 39 20.90 12.64 0.86
CA PHE A 39 19.44 12.62 0.82
C PHE A 39 18.80 11.55 1.70
N GLY A 40 19.58 10.75 2.44
CA GLY A 40 19.09 9.58 3.16
C GLY A 40 17.95 9.86 4.15
N ASP A 41 17.95 11.04 4.79
CA ASP A 41 16.91 11.46 5.73
C ASP A 41 15.79 12.28 5.06
N THR A 42 15.87 12.51 3.74
CA THR A 42 14.82 13.21 2.97
C THR A 42 13.62 12.29 2.80
N ILE A 43 12.43 12.77 3.18
CA ILE A 43 11.17 12.08 2.93
C ILE A 43 10.87 12.10 1.43
N THR A 44 10.50 10.93 0.89
CA THR A 44 10.17 10.76 -0.50
C THR A 44 8.90 9.92 -0.68
N HIS A 45 8.08 10.33 -1.64
CA HIS A 45 6.79 9.69 -1.96
C HIS A 45 6.92 8.49 -2.90
N GLY A 46 8.15 8.19 -3.32
CA GLY A 46 8.50 7.09 -4.20
C GLY A 46 9.95 7.22 -4.64
N ALA A 47 10.60 6.09 -4.87
CA ALA A 47 11.95 6.04 -5.40
C ALA A 47 12.01 5.13 -6.61
N GLY A 48 13.05 5.23 -7.42
CA GLY A 48 13.15 4.43 -8.62
C GLY A 48 14.53 4.45 -9.26
N LEU A 49 14.67 3.64 -10.30
CA LEU A 49 15.87 3.50 -11.11
C LEU A 49 15.52 3.69 -12.57
N GLU A 50 16.30 4.50 -13.29
CA GLU A 50 16.28 4.51 -14.76
C GLU A 50 17.32 3.51 -15.27
N VAL A 51 16.86 2.51 -16.03
CA VAL A 51 17.72 1.43 -16.54
C VAL A 51 17.74 1.45 -18.07
N ARG A 52 18.93 1.51 -18.66
CA ARG A 52 19.12 1.32 -20.10
C ARG A 52 19.13 -0.17 -20.44
N LEU A 53 18.22 -0.63 -21.29
CA LEU A 53 17.96 -2.06 -21.48
C LEU A 53 18.86 -2.73 -22.54
N GLY A 54 19.28 -1.97 -23.55
CA GLY A 54 20.16 -2.46 -24.62
C GLY A 54 21.65 -2.26 -24.35
N ASN A 55 22.03 -1.49 -23.32
CA ASN A 55 23.42 -1.25 -22.96
C ASN A 55 23.94 -2.40 -22.07
N PRO A 56 25.09 -3.05 -22.35
CA PRO A 56 25.70 -4.03 -21.44
C PRO A 56 26.18 -3.43 -20.10
N ASP A 57 26.45 -2.14 -20.03
CA ASP A 57 26.88 -1.47 -18.80
C ASP A 57 25.80 -1.52 -17.71
N ARG A 58 26.24 -1.62 -16.46
CA ARG A 58 25.39 -1.91 -15.28
C ARG A 58 25.30 -0.72 -14.34
N PHE A 59 24.98 0.44 -14.93
CA PHE A 59 24.70 1.64 -14.19
C PHE A 59 23.24 2.05 -14.32
N VAL A 60 22.78 2.83 -13.34
CA VAL A 60 21.40 3.34 -13.28
C VAL A 60 21.40 4.78 -12.79
N ASP A 61 20.44 5.56 -13.27
CA ASP A 61 20.14 6.86 -12.66
C ASP A 61 19.14 6.64 -11.52
N TYR A 62 19.30 7.38 -10.42
CA TYR A 62 18.42 7.27 -9.26
C TYR A 62 17.34 8.35 -9.31
N VAL A 63 16.09 7.96 -9.08
CA VAL A 63 14.94 8.87 -9.14
C VAL A 63 14.21 8.87 -7.80
N MET A 64 13.82 10.05 -7.30
CA MET A 64 13.01 10.16 -6.07
C MET A 64 12.08 11.38 -6.10
N CYS A 65 10.93 11.29 -5.42
CA CYS A 65 9.90 12.33 -5.36
C CYS A 65 9.90 13.03 -4.00
N VAL A 66 10.47 14.23 -3.93
CA VAL A 66 10.76 14.94 -2.68
C VAL A 66 9.75 16.06 -2.43
N ASP A 67 9.27 16.19 -1.20
CA ASP A 67 8.46 17.34 -0.78
C ASP A 67 9.25 18.64 -0.80
N GLN A 68 8.56 19.72 -1.13
CA GLN A 68 9.17 21.04 -1.16
C GLN A 68 8.16 22.15 -0.88
N ASP A 69 8.67 23.23 -0.32
CA ASP A 69 7.91 24.42 0.07
C ASP A 69 8.36 25.70 -0.68
N ARG A 70 9.43 25.60 -1.47
CA ARG A 70 10.09 26.76 -2.10
C ARG A 70 9.35 27.29 -3.33
N ILE A 71 8.69 26.41 -4.06
CA ILE A 71 7.96 26.72 -5.29
C ILE A 71 6.47 26.72 -4.96
N PRO A 72 5.78 27.89 -5.04
CA PRO A 72 4.36 27.98 -4.80
C PRO A 72 3.54 26.96 -5.59
N SER A 73 2.50 26.39 -5.00
CA SER A 73 1.55 25.47 -5.65
C SER A 73 2.13 24.13 -6.14
N VAL A 74 3.42 23.87 -5.96
CA VAL A 74 4.04 22.57 -6.22
C VAL A 74 4.20 21.86 -4.88
N LYS A 75 3.71 20.62 -4.76
CA LYS A 75 3.86 19.87 -3.49
C LYS A 75 5.17 19.10 -3.45
N CYS A 76 5.54 18.50 -4.57
CA CYS A 76 6.74 17.69 -4.69
C CYS A 76 7.48 17.94 -6.01
N ILE A 77 8.78 17.67 -6.00
CA ILE A 77 9.67 17.69 -7.17
C ILE A 77 10.31 16.31 -7.30
N TRP A 78 10.38 15.81 -8.53
CA TRP A 78 11.14 14.62 -8.86
C TRP A 78 12.60 14.98 -9.12
N TYR A 79 13.50 14.34 -8.39
CA TYR A 79 14.94 14.41 -8.58
C TYR A 79 15.33 13.23 -9.46
N GLU A 80 16.00 13.49 -10.59
CA GLU A 80 16.68 12.51 -11.41
C GLU A 80 18.19 12.75 -11.24
N ILE A 81 18.87 11.79 -10.62
CA ILE A 81 20.27 11.86 -10.23
C ILE A 81 21.06 10.91 -11.12
N ASP A 82 21.87 11.47 -12.02
CA ASP A 82 22.65 10.70 -12.99
C ASP A 82 23.72 9.86 -12.29
N TYR A 83 23.93 8.63 -12.80
CA TYR A 83 24.98 7.73 -12.29
C TYR A 83 26.33 8.41 -12.14
N ALA A 84 26.74 9.18 -13.16
CA ALA A 84 28.04 9.85 -13.17
C ALA A 84 28.20 10.86 -12.02
N ASP A 85 27.11 11.52 -11.60
CA ASP A 85 27.15 12.52 -10.54
C ASP A 85 27.37 11.86 -9.17
N PHE A 86 26.62 10.80 -8.85
CA PHE A 86 26.80 10.12 -7.58
C PHE A 86 27.99 9.16 -7.56
N LEU A 87 28.49 8.69 -8.70
CA LEU A 87 29.77 7.96 -8.78
C LEU A 87 30.95 8.86 -8.42
N ARG A 88 30.97 10.10 -8.94
CA ARG A 88 32.03 11.09 -8.66
C ARG A 88 32.14 11.42 -7.16
N GLY A 89 31.04 11.32 -6.42
CA GLY A 89 30.92 11.78 -5.05
C GLY A 89 30.90 13.32 -4.94
N GLY A 90 30.77 13.82 -3.71
CA GLY A 90 30.62 15.25 -3.44
C GLY A 90 29.17 15.73 -3.52
N GLU A 91 28.97 17.00 -3.87
CA GLU A 91 27.64 17.59 -3.99
C GLU A 91 26.92 17.10 -5.26
N ILE A 92 25.78 16.44 -5.08
CA ILE A 92 24.92 15.99 -6.18
C ILE A 92 24.00 17.14 -6.58
N SER A 93 23.98 17.44 -7.88
CA SER A 93 23.02 18.36 -8.49
C SER A 93 22.04 17.56 -9.35
N PRO A 94 20.78 17.37 -8.93
CA PRO A 94 19.81 16.59 -9.69
C PRO A 94 19.24 17.35 -10.89
N CYS A 95 18.80 16.62 -11.92
CA CYS A 95 17.76 17.11 -12.82
C CYS A 95 16.44 17.17 -12.06
N LEU A 96 15.68 18.26 -12.24
CA LEU A 96 14.44 18.50 -11.49
C LEU A 96 13.24 18.41 -12.40
N PHE A 97 12.17 17.73 -11.98
CA PHE A 97 10.89 17.69 -12.70
C PHE A 97 9.70 18.00 -11.78
N ILE A 98 8.81 18.87 -12.21
CA ILE A 98 7.53 19.14 -11.54
C ILE A 98 6.38 18.47 -12.29
N ASN A 99 5.44 17.89 -11.55
CA ASN A 99 4.16 17.43 -12.10
C ASN A 99 3.23 18.63 -12.26
N THR A 100 2.72 18.86 -13.47
CA THR A 100 1.78 19.95 -13.73
C THR A 100 0.34 19.60 -13.34
N SER A 101 0.01 18.31 -13.16
CA SER A 101 -1.28 17.88 -12.60
C SER A 101 -1.50 18.30 -11.15
N ASP A 102 -0.42 18.56 -10.43
CA ASP A 102 -0.46 18.95 -9.02
C ASP A 102 -0.75 20.45 -8.87
N TYR A 103 -0.59 21.22 -9.97
CA TYR A 103 -1.00 22.61 -10.05
C TYR A 103 -2.53 22.70 -10.11
N LYS A 104 -3.14 22.99 -8.97
CA LYS A 104 -4.52 23.45 -8.92
C LYS A 104 -4.48 24.96 -8.96
N GLN A 105 -5.08 25.55 -10.00
CA GLN A 105 -5.40 26.97 -9.94
C GLN A 105 -6.31 27.15 -8.73
N GLU A 106 -5.86 27.92 -7.73
CA GLU A 106 -6.72 28.27 -6.61
C GLU A 106 -7.98 28.87 -7.21
N LYS A 107 -9.12 28.20 -7.04
CA LYS A 107 -10.40 28.82 -7.36
C LYS A 107 -10.45 30.04 -6.47
N THR A 108 -10.40 31.21 -7.09
CA THR A 108 -10.66 32.47 -6.40
C THR A 108 -12.13 32.41 -5.98
N ASP A 109 -12.36 31.87 -4.79
CA ASP A 109 -13.66 31.52 -4.21
C ASP A 109 -14.52 32.75 -3.85
N LYS A 110 -14.52 33.80 -4.68
CA LYS A 110 -15.18 35.08 -4.36
C LYS A 110 -16.07 35.70 -5.44
N MET A 111 -16.50 34.98 -6.47
CA MET A 111 -17.53 35.52 -7.38
C MET A 111 -18.78 34.64 -7.45
N ASP A 112 -19.82 35.14 -6.78
CA ASP A 112 -21.25 34.97 -7.00
C ASP A 112 -21.76 33.57 -7.40
N ARG A 113 -22.07 32.75 -6.38
CA ARG A 113 -23.04 31.67 -6.54
C ARG A 113 -24.45 32.27 -6.69
N GLY A 114 -24.77 32.72 -7.90
CA GLY A 114 -26.16 32.86 -8.32
C GLY A 114 -26.83 31.48 -8.31
N ALA A 115 -27.87 31.32 -7.50
CA ALA A 115 -28.69 30.13 -7.43
C ALA A 115 -29.41 29.92 -8.77
N GLY A 116 -29.00 28.94 -9.56
CA GLY A 116 -29.63 28.63 -10.84
C GLY A 116 -29.26 27.26 -11.38
N GLU A 117 -30.21 26.33 -11.22
CA GLU A 117 -30.47 25.13 -12.04
C GLU A 117 -29.43 23.98 -12.05
N GLU A 118 -29.69 23.01 -11.17
CA GLU A 118 -29.17 21.65 -11.19
C GLU A 118 -29.90 20.80 -12.24
N ASN A 119 -29.51 20.86 -13.52
CA ASN A 119 -29.88 19.84 -14.51
C ASN A 119 -28.91 19.87 -15.69
N GLY A 120 -27.70 19.34 -15.50
CA GLY A 120 -26.68 19.26 -16.56
C GLY A 120 -25.92 17.95 -16.49
N THR A 121 -25.94 17.20 -17.60
CA THR A 121 -24.96 16.14 -17.92
C THR A 121 -23.58 16.56 -17.42
N LYS A 122 -22.92 15.73 -16.59
CA LYS A 122 -21.53 15.93 -16.16
C LYS A 122 -20.64 16.05 -17.39
N GLN A 123 -20.45 17.27 -17.87
CA GLN A 123 -19.42 17.59 -18.85
C GLN A 123 -18.10 17.25 -18.16
N GLU A 124 -17.36 16.27 -18.69
CA GLU A 124 -16.05 15.94 -18.15
C GLU A 124 -15.22 17.23 -18.14
N ALA A 125 -14.81 17.67 -16.95
CA ALA A 125 -14.00 18.86 -16.82
C ALA A 125 -12.76 18.71 -17.73
N PRO A 126 -12.34 19.78 -18.44
CA PRO A 126 -11.13 19.73 -19.26
C PRO A 126 -9.97 19.20 -18.41
N LEU A 127 -9.23 18.25 -18.99
CA LEU A 127 -8.23 17.45 -18.27
C LEU A 127 -6.97 18.21 -17.86
N ALA A 128 -6.71 19.35 -18.49
CA ALA A 128 -5.61 20.23 -18.11
C ALA A 128 -6.17 21.54 -17.54
N PRO A 129 -5.69 21.98 -16.37
CA PRO A 129 -5.78 23.39 -16.03
C PRO A 129 -5.00 24.18 -17.07
N ALA A 130 -5.58 25.26 -17.58
CA ALA A 130 -4.78 26.23 -18.32
C ALA A 130 -3.63 26.66 -17.40
N MET A 131 -2.37 26.59 -17.87
CA MET A 131 -1.26 27.19 -17.15
C MET A 131 -1.47 28.70 -17.16
N GLY A 132 -2.18 29.18 -16.13
CA GLY A 132 -2.60 30.55 -16.00
C GLY A 132 -1.44 31.46 -15.66
N LYS A 133 -1.72 32.77 -15.59
CA LYS A 133 -0.76 33.80 -15.20
C LYS A 133 0.03 33.42 -13.93
N GLU A 134 -0.62 32.79 -12.96
CA GLU A 134 0.03 32.34 -11.73
C GLU A 134 1.12 31.28 -11.96
N PHE A 135 0.89 30.28 -12.82
CA PHE A 135 1.94 29.31 -13.15
C PHE A 135 3.18 30.02 -13.70
N TRP A 136 2.98 30.96 -14.62
CA TRP A 136 4.06 31.71 -15.27
C TRP A 136 4.81 32.64 -14.35
N ASP A 137 4.11 33.29 -13.43
CA ASP A 137 4.69 34.36 -12.62
C ASP A 137 5.17 33.83 -11.26
N ARG A 138 4.65 32.69 -10.78
CA ARG A 138 4.94 32.15 -9.44
C ARG A 138 5.55 30.76 -9.41
N VAL A 139 5.36 29.94 -10.45
CA VAL A 139 5.87 28.55 -10.47
C VAL A 139 7.11 28.41 -11.35
N LEU A 140 7.01 28.82 -12.60
CA LEU A 140 8.07 28.58 -13.57
C LEU A 140 9.39 29.30 -13.23
N PRO A 141 9.43 30.57 -12.79
CA PRO A 141 10.69 31.25 -12.50
C PRO A 141 11.44 30.68 -11.29
N PRO A 142 10.80 30.40 -10.14
CA PRO A 142 11.47 29.71 -9.03
C PRO A 142 11.94 28.29 -9.38
N PHE A 143 11.22 27.59 -10.26
CA PHE A 143 11.58 26.24 -10.70
C PHE A 143 12.74 26.23 -11.71
N ALA A 144 12.61 27.00 -12.78
CA ALA A 144 13.48 26.94 -13.95
C ALA A 144 14.61 27.98 -13.92
N GLY A 145 14.51 28.99 -13.05
CA GLY A 145 15.32 30.20 -13.02
C GLY A 145 14.76 31.29 -13.93
N GLU A 146 14.78 32.54 -13.46
CA GLU A 146 14.22 33.73 -14.13
C GLU A 146 14.60 33.86 -15.61
N LYS A 147 15.90 33.70 -15.91
CA LYS A 147 16.42 33.82 -17.29
C LYS A 147 15.83 32.76 -18.22
N ARG A 148 15.80 31.50 -17.76
CA ARG A 148 15.27 30.37 -18.55
C ARG A 148 13.77 30.50 -18.72
N ALA A 149 13.05 30.80 -17.64
CA ALA A 149 11.60 31.01 -17.65
C ALA A 149 11.20 32.11 -18.63
N THR A 150 11.84 33.28 -18.55
CA THR A 150 11.56 34.42 -19.44
C THR A 150 11.82 34.07 -20.91
N ARG A 151 12.98 33.47 -21.20
CA ARG A 151 13.37 33.14 -22.57
C ARG A 151 12.47 32.09 -23.21
N LEU A 152 12.06 31.07 -22.45
CA LEU A 152 11.30 29.93 -22.99
C LEU A 152 9.78 30.08 -22.90
N ARG A 153 9.27 31.12 -22.21
CA ARG A 153 7.84 31.38 -22.04
C ARG A 153 7.07 31.37 -23.36
N GLY A 154 7.51 32.15 -24.35
CA GLY A 154 6.81 32.25 -25.63
C GLY A 154 6.73 30.93 -26.41
N GLN A 155 7.76 30.08 -26.31
CA GLN A 155 7.75 28.76 -26.94
C GLN A 155 6.85 27.78 -26.19
N LEU A 156 6.84 27.85 -24.85
CA LEU A 156 5.95 27.01 -24.05
C LEU A 156 4.48 27.41 -24.22
N ASP A 157 4.18 28.71 -24.33
CA ASP A 157 2.85 29.22 -24.69
C ASP A 157 2.38 28.67 -26.05
N ARG A 158 3.28 28.64 -27.06
CA ARG A 158 2.98 28.04 -28.37
C ARG A 158 2.68 26.54 -28.26
N VAL A 159 3.50 25.79 -27.52
CA VAL A 159 3.27 24.37 -27.27
C VAL A 159 1.89 24.14 -26.65
N LEU A 160 1.55 24.89 -25.61
CA LEU A 160 0.27 24.79 -24.90
C LEU A 160 -0.92 25.10 -25.81
N ALA A 161 -0.82 26.15 -26.62
CA ALA A 161 -1.88 26.53 -27.56
C ALA A 161 -2.13 25.49 -28.65
N MET A 162 -1.14 24.63 -28.94
CA MET A 162 -1.22 23.59 -29.95
C MET A 162 -1.62 22.22 -29.40
N LEU A 163 -1.69 22.03 -28.08
CA LEU A 163 -2.10 20.75 -27.50
C LEU A 163 -3.53 20.39 -27.93
N PRO A 164 -3.77 19.16 -28.40
CA PRO A 164 -5.14 18.70 -28.64
C PRO A 164 -5.91 18.58 -27.31
N PRO A 165 -7.25 18.63 -27.33
CA PRO A 165 -8.07 18.63 -26.11
C PRO A 165 -7.88 17.43 -25.17
N ASP A 166 -7.35 16.31 -25.68
CA ASP A 166 -7.09 15.09 -24.93
C ASP A 166 -5.61 14.89 -24.55
N ALA A 167 -4.77 15.91 -24.78
CA ALA A 167 -3.40 15.94 -24.36
C ALA A 167 -3.15 16.94 -23.24
N THR A 168 -2.21 16.59 -22.36
CA THR A 168 -1.86 17.42 -21.21
C THR A 168 -0.36 17.33 -20.98
N ILE A 169 0.29 18.45 -20.66
CA ILE A 169 1.63 18.38 -20.07
C ILE A 169 1.46 17.62 -18.75
N LYS A 170 2.29 16.61 -18.54
CA LYS A 170 2.36 15.82 -17.30
C LYS A 170 3.46 16.40 -16.43
N GLN A 171 4.66 16.57 -17.00
CA GLN A 171 5.85 17.05 -16.31
C GLN A 171 6.59 18.11 -17.10
N ILE A 172 7.20 19.05 -16.37
CA ILE A 172 8.19 19.99 -16.89
C ILE A 172 9.50 19.75 -16.13
N GLY A 173 10.59 19.54 -16.86
CA GLY A 173 11.90 19.20 -16.36
C GLY A 173 12.95 20.24 -16.68
N THR A 174 13.93 20.39 -15.77
CA THR A 174 15.16 21.13 -16.00
C THR A 174 16.33 20.15 -16.08
N MET A 175 17.18 20.35 -17.09
CA MET A 175 18.33 19.48 -17.36
C MET A 175 19.65 20.11 -16.87
N SER A 176 19.59 20.89 -15.79
CA SER A 176 20.69 21.76 -15.36
C SER A 176 21.95 20.99 -14.96
N SER A 177 21.82 19.80 -14.36
CA SER A 177 22.97 18.97 -13.97
C SER A 177 23.80 18.51 -15.16
N ARG A 178 23.17 18.37 -16.33
CA ARG A 178 23.82 17.99 -17.60
C ARG A 178 24.39 19.19 -18.36
N GLY A 179 24.38 20.39 -17.77
CA GLY A 179 24.84 21.63 -18.40
C GLY A 179 23.89 22.17 -19.49
N GLU A 180 22.72 21.56 -19.66
CA GLU A 180 21.69 21.98 -20.62
C GLU A 180 20.87 23.13 -20.03
N LEU A 181 21.50 24.30 -19.90
CA LEU A 181 20.92 25.43 -19.18
C LEU A 181 19.79 26.15 -19.95
N ASP A 182 19.64 25.84 -21.24
CA ASP A 182 18.85 26.63 -22.16
C ASP A 182 17.59 25.93 -22.68
N ILE A 183 17.20 24.82 -22.05
CA ILE A 183 16.04 24.03 -22.46
C ILE A 183 15.09 23.73 -21.29
N LEU A 184 13.85 23.37 -21.63
CA LEU A 184 12.91 22.68 -20.74
C LEU A 184 12.55 21.33 -21.35
N ARG A 185 12.57 20.26 -20.55
CA ARG A 185 12.00 18.98 -20.97
C ARG A 185 10.51 18.96 -20.68
N LEU A 186 9.69 18.68 -21.67
CA LEU A 186 8.25 18.50 -21.52
C LEU A 186 7.92 17.03 -21.67
N VAL A 187 7.12 16.50 -20.74
CA VAL A 187 6.53 15.16 -20.84
C VAL A 187 5.03 15.38 -21.05
N ILE A 188 4.50 14.98 -22.20
CA ILE A 188 3.14 15.31 -22.62
C ILE A 188 2.34 14.04 -22.83
N ILE A 189 1.28 13.83 -22.05
CA ILE A 189 0.40 12.66 -22.14
C ILE A 189 -0.60 12.85 -23.29
N PHE A 190 -0.83 11.79 -24.06
CA PHE A 190 -1.87 11.68 -25.08
C PHE A 190 -2.77 10.47 -24.78
N ARG A 191 -4.09 10.65 -24.94
CA ARG A 191 -5.07 9.55 -24.83
C ARG A 191 -5.26 8.80 -26.15
N LYS A 192 -5.00 9.45 -27.28
CA LYS A 192 -5.10 8.85 -28.61
C LYS A 192 -3.72 8.78 -29.26
N TRP A 193 -3.39 7.61 -29.78
CA TRP A 193 -2.13 7.34 -30.46
C TRP A 193 -1.89 8.28 -31.64
N GLU A 194 -2.91 8.49 -32.46
CA GLU A 194 -2.83 9.27 -33.70
C GLU A 194 -2.55 10.75 -33.42
N ASN A 195 -2.97 11.25 -32.25
CA ASN A 195 -2.79 12.64 -31.85
C ASN A 195 -1.33 12.98 -31.53
N VAL A 196 -0.50 11.98 -31.16
CA VAL A 196 0.93 12.17 -30.90
C VAL A 196 1.62 12.74 -32.14
N PHE A 197 1.48 12.06 -33.28
CA PHE A 197 2.22 12.39 -34.50
C PHE A 197 1.65 13.62 -35.21
N ALA A 198 0.32 13.77 -35.18
CA ALA A 198 -0.32 14.98 -35.68
C ALA A 198 0.17 16.22 -34.92
N TRP A 199 0.18 16.16 -33.59
CA TRP A 199 0.66 17.25 -32.76
C TRP A 199 2.16 17.54 -32.97
N LEU A 200 3.01 16.51 -33.05
CA LEU A 200 4.45 16.72 -33.30
C LEU A 200 4.71 17.48 -34.60
N ARG A 201 3.95 17.18 -35.66
CA ARG A 201 4.05 17.91 -36.94
C ARG A 201 3.57 19.36 -36.77
N ASP A 202 2.42 19.54 -36.13
CA ASP A 202 1.77 20.85 -36.02
C ASP A 202 2.55 21.80 -35.09
N VAL A 203 3.20 21.27 -34.05
CA VAL A 203 4.09 22.04 -33.15
C VAL A 203 5.46 22.33 -33.76
N GLY A 204 5.75 21.78 -34.94
CA GLY A 204 6.99 22.04 -35.67
C GLY A 204 8.19 21.23 -35.17
N TRP A 205 7.99 20.01 -34.67
CA TRP A 205 9.10 19.10 -34.39
C TRP A 205 9.87 18.80 -35.68
N PRO A 206 11.21 18.93 -35.69
CA PRO A 206 12.01 18.83 -36.92
C PRO A 206 12.17 17.39 -37.46
N GLY A 207 11.70 16.37 -36.74
CA GLY A 207 11.79 14.98 -37.15
C GLY A 207 10.69 14.54 -38.12
N ASP A 208 10.90 13.39 -38.76
CA ASP A 208 9.91 12.76 -39.63
C ASP A 208 8.84 12.03 -38.80
N THR A 209 7.68 12.68 -38.65
CA THR A 209 6.53 12.14 -37.89
C THR A 209 5.97 10.85 -38.48
N GLN A 210 6.02 10.66 -39.81
CA GLN A 210 5.52 9.46 -40.45
C GLN A 210 6.47 8.28 -40.21
N ALA A 211 7.79 8.51 -40.34
CA ALA A 211 8.79 7.50 -40.01
C ALA A 211 8.73 7.14 -38.50
N MET A 212 8.47 8.11 -37.64
CA MET A 212 8.32 7.87 -36.20
C MET A 212 7.08 7.01 -35.89
N GLU A 213 5.93 7.33 -36.50
CA GLU A 213 4.71 6.54 -36.36
C GLU A 213 4.92 5.09 -36.79
N GLN A 214 5.55 4.87 -37.96
CA GLN A 214 5.84 3.53 -38.46
C GLN A 214 6.78 2.76 -37.52
N ALA A 215 7.86 3.40 -37.05
CA ALA A 215 8.80 2.78 -36.13
C ALA A 215 8.20 2.44 -34.77
N LEU A 216 7.22 3.25 -34.31
CA LEU A 216 6.59 3.08 -33.00
C LEU A 216 5.28 2.27 -33.02
N SER A 217 4.71 2.02 -34.20
CA SER A 217 3.48 1.23 -34.38
C SER A 217 3.45 -0.13 -33.66
N PRO A 218 4.56 -0.90 -33.58
CA PRO A 218 4.60 -2.15 -32.80
C PRO A 218 4.32 -1.98 -31.30
N TRP A 219 4.33 -0.75 -30.76
CA TRP A 219 4.14 -0.44 -29.34
C TRP A 219 2.79 0.21 -29.04
N LYS A 220 1.89 0.28 -30.03
CA LYS A 220 0.56 0.92 -29.91
C LYS A 220 -0.38 0.25 -28.91
N GLU A 221 -0.15 -0.98 -28.45
CA GLU A 221 -1.13 -1.72 -27.61
C GLU A 221 -1.40 -1.10 -26.21
N SER A 222 -0.71 -0.03 -25.81
CA SER A 222 -0.86 0.61 -24.50
C SER A 222 -2.01 1.62 -24.44
N GLN A 223 -2.59 1.82 -23.26
CA GLN A 223 -3.77 2.69 -23.08
C GLN A 223 -3.43 4.17 -22.94
N SER A 224 -2.17 4.52 -22.72
CA SER A 224 -1.71 5.90 -22.56
C SER A 224 -0.26 6.01 -22.96
N TYR A 225 0.07 7.13 -23.59
CA TYR A 225 1.41 7.42 -24.08
C TYR A 225 1.80 8.80 -23.59
N ALA A 226 3.09 9.03 -23.37
CA ALA A 226 3.61 10.38 -23.27
C ALA A 226 4.80 10.59 -24.17
N VAL A 227 4.94 11.80 -24.67
CA VAL A 227 6.05 12.19 -25.52
C VAL A 227 6.96 13.09 -24.70
N ASN A 228 8.24 12.76 -24.69
CA ASN A 228 9.30 13.62 -24.19
C ASN A 228 9.79 14.50 -25.34
N VAL A 229 9.71 15.81 -25.17
CA VAL A 229 10.32 16.76 -26.09
C VAL A 229 11.17 17.75 -25.31
N ASP A 230 12.26 18.19 -25.92
CA ASP A 230 13.04 19.31 -25.40
C ASP A 230 12.62 20.58 -26.09
N LEU A 231 12.36 21.61 -25.30
CA LEU A 231 11.97 22.93 -25.76
C LEU A 231 13.15 23.89 -25.61
N GLY A 232 13.67 24.37 -26.73
CA GLY A 232 14.67 25.44 -26.79
C GLY A 232 14.06 26.78 -27.20
N GLU A 233 14.91 27.80 -27.32
CA GLU A 233 14.51 29.17 -27.71
C GLU A 233 13.86 29.23 -29.10
N ASN A 234 14.29 28.33 -30.01
CA ASN A 234 13.80 28.26 -31.38
C ASN A 234 12.67 27.24 -31.59
N GLY A 235 12.11 26.69 -30.51
CA GLY A 235 11.04 25.70 -30.56
C GLY A 235 11.48 24.30 -30.13
N VAL A 236 10.77 23.28 -30.60
CA VAL A 236 10.97 21.88 -30.21
C VAL A 236 12.24 21.32 -30.86
N LEU A 237 13.10 20.67 -30.07
CA LEU A 237 14.35 20.06 -30.53
C LEU A 237 14.16 18.64 -31.09
N GLU A 238 15.14 18.15 -31.84
CA GLU A 238 15.07 16.88 -32.58
C GLU A 238 14.89 15.66 -31.67
N LYS A 239 15.59 15.62 -30.53
CA LYS A 239 15.57 14.45 -29.64
C LYS A 239 14.19 14.28 -29.00
N THR A 240 13.60 13.10 -29.17
CA THR A 240 12.32 12.74 -28.54
C THR A 240 12.33 11.32 -28.01
N GLY A 241 11.40 11.03 -27.11
CA GLY A 241 11.18 9.68 -26.59
C GLY A 241 9.70 9.45 -26.30
N LEU A 242 9.25 8.22 -26.52
CA LEU A 242 7.88 7.80 -26.21
C LEU A 242 7.89 7.00 -24.90
N GLU A 243 7.14 7.46 -23.92
CA GLU A 243 6.82 6.73 -22.70
C GLU A 243 5.55 5.91 -22.90
N VAL A 244 5.63 4.64 -22.51
CA VAL A 244 4.58 3.64 -22.61
C VAL A 244 4.16 3.25 -21.18
N PHE A 245 2.96 3.65 -20.76
CA PHE A 245 2.52 3.63 -19.36
C PHE A 245 1.47 2.57 -19.05
N ASP A 246 1.61 1.96 -17.87
CA ASP A 246 0.56 1.15 -17.21
C ASP A 246 0.91 0.78 -15.73
N ARG A 247 1.88 1.48 -15.09
CA ARG A 247 2.47 1.11 -13.78
C ARG A 247 2.56 -0.41 -13.58
N TRP A 248 3.41 -1.07 -14.34
CA TRP A 248 3.27 -2.47 -14.68
C TRP A 248 3.81 -3.36 -13.55
N ARG A 249 2.94 -4.19 -12.98
CA ARG A 249 3.34 -5.31 -12.11
C ARG A 249 2.73 -6.64 -12.53
N HIS A 250 1.73 -6.63 -13.42
CA HIS A 250 1.08 -7.86 -13.86
C HIS A 250 2.04 -8.72 -14.70
N PRO A 251 2.43 -9.93 -14.25
CA PRO A 251 3.48 -10.72 -14.89
C PRO A 251 3.25 -10.97 -16.38
N LEU A 252 2.03 -11.35 -16.78
CA LEU A 252 1.72 -11.62 -18.19
C LEU A 252 1.92 -10.40 -19.12
N ILE A 253 1.58 -9.19 -18.65
CA ILE A 253 1.68 -7.97 -19.47
C ILE A 253 3.15 -7.56 -19.58
N VAL A 254 3.86 -7.57 -18.45
CA VAL A 254 5.29 -7.27 -18.37
C VAL A 254 6.11 -8.24 -19.20
N ASP A 255 5.88 -9.55 -19.06
CA ASP A 255 6.65 -10.57 -19.78
C ASP A 255 6.45 -10.45 -21.30
N LYS A 256 5.22 -10.18 -21.77
CA LYS A 256 4.91 -9.99 -23.20
C LYS A 256 5.68 -8.80 -23.78
N PHE A 257 5.76 -7.68 -23.05
CA PHE A 257 6.43 -6.48 -23.53
C PHE A 257 7.95 -6.62 -23.49
N ILE A 258 8.52 -7.23 -22.44
CA ILE A 258 9.95 -7.53 -22.37
C ILE A 258 10.35 -8.47 -23.52
N ALA A 259 9.55 -9.51 -23.82
CA ALA A 259 9.83 -10.40 -24.95
C ALA A 259 9.91 -9.64 -26.28
N ARG A 260 8.99 -8.69 -26.52
CA ARG A 260 9.04 -7.83 -27.72
C ARG A 260 10.28 -6.94 -27.76
N LEU A 261 10.73 -6.41 -26.61
CA LEU A 261 11.98 -5.64 -26.52
C LEU A 261 13.22 -6.51 -26.80
N GLU A 262 13.23 -7.76 -26.31
CA GLU A 262 14.30 -8.74 -26.57
C GLU A 262 14.34 -9.12 -28.05
N GLU A 263 13.20 -9.42 -28.66
CA GLU A 263 13.06 -9.75 -30.10
C GLU A 263 13.54 -8.62 -31.02
N THR A 264 13.39 -7.36 -30.59
CA THR A 264 13.82 -6.18 -31.35
C THR A 264 15.24 -5.73 -31.03
N GLY A 265 15.96 -6.44 -30.15
CA GLY A 265 17.31 -6.09 -29.72
C GLY A 265 17.41 -4.83 -28.86
N LEU A 266 16.27 -4.33 -28.35
CA LEU A 266 16.20 -3.16 -27.47
C LEU A 266 16.40 -3.51 -25.99
N CYS A 267 16.31 -4.79 -25.64
CA CYS A 267 16.60 -5.30 -24.31
C CYS A 267 17.53 -6.51 -24.38
N LEU A 268 18.61 -6.48 -23.60
CA LEU A 268 19.44 -7.66 -23.40
C LEU A 268 18.66 -8.73 -22.62
N PRO A 269 18.77 -10.03 -22.96
CA PRO A 269 18.04 -11.08 -22.24
C PRO A 269 18.30 -11.13 -20.74
N SER A 270 19.53 -10.82 -20.31
CA SER A 270 19.91 -10.74 -18.89
C SER A 270 19.16 -9.61 -18.17
N LYS A 271 19.04 -8.43 -18.80
CA LYS A 271 18.27 -7.31 -18.28
C LYS A 271 16.77 -7.62 -18.28
N GLY A 272 16.27 -8.27 -19.33
CA GLY A 272 14.88 -8.75 -19.37
C GLY A 272 14.55 -9.72 -18.24
N ALA A 273 15.42 -10.69 -17.96
CA ALA A 273 15.29 -11.60 -16.81
C ALA A 273 15.27 -10.83 -15.47
N ALA A 274 16.15 -9.83 -15.33
CA ALA A 274 16.19 -8.97 -14.15
C ALA A 274 14.90 -8.16 -13.95
N LEU A 275 14.34 -7.55 -15.01
CA LEU A 275 13.04 -6.85 -14.94
C LEU A 275 11.90 -7.80 -14.54
N ARG A 276 11.90 -9.03 -15.05
CA ARG A 276 10.92 -10.05 -14.68
C ARG A 276 11.02 -10.43 -13.20
N ARG A 277 12.23 -10.51 -12.64
CA ARG A 277 12.42 -10.69 -11.19
C ARG A 277 11.97 -9.47 -10.40
N TRP A 278 12.30 -8.26 -10.85
CA TRP A 278 11.95 -7.01 -10.17
C TRP A 278 10.46 -6.92 -9.81
N ILE A 279 9.58 -7.10 -10.79
CA ILE A 279 8.12 -7.02 -10.58
C ILE A 279 7.56 -8.18 -9.73
N ARG A 280 8.36 -9.23 -9.52
CA ARG A 280 8.00 -10.43 -8.74
C ARG A 280 8.57 -10.39 -7.32
N ILE A 281 9.40 -9.41 -6.96
CA ILE A 281 9.79 -9.16 -5.57
C ILE A 281 8.51 -8.91 -4.78
N THR A 282 8.24 -9.75 -3.80
CA THR A 282 7.10 -9.58 -2.89
C THR A 282 7.23 -8.28 -2.12
N PRO A 283 6.15 -7.52 -1.89
CA PRO A 283 6.27 -6.25 -1.16
C PRO A 283 6.70 -6.46 0.29
N ASP A 284 7.36 -5.46 0.89
CA ASP A 284 7.42 -5.35 2.35
C ASP A 284 6.02 -5.05 2.91
N GLY A 285 5.76 -5.48 4.13
CA GLY A 285 4.49 -5.20 4.83
C GLY A 285 4.50 -3.90 5.63
N ASP A 286 5.62 -3.58 6.28
CA ASP A 286 5.75 -2.35 7.08
C ASP A 286 7.23 -1.90 7.26
N PRO A 287 7.64 -0.72 6.76
CA PRO A 287 6.85 0.09 5.84
C PRO A 287 6.53 -0.69 4.57
N PHE A 288 5.37 -0.45 3.99
CA PHE A 288 4.97 -1.07 2.75
C PHE A 288 5.84 -0.53 1.62
N ILE A 289 6.49 -1.41 0.87
CA ILE A 289 7.24 -1.05 -0.33
C ILE A 289 6.95 -2.09 -1.41
N GLN A 290 6.37 -1.66 -2.53
CA GLN A 290 6.10 -2.49 -3.70
C GLN A 290 6.96 -2.07 -4.88
N THR A 291 7.61 -3.04 -5.52
CA THR A 291 8.34 -2.83 -6.77
C THR A 291 7.40 -2.88 -7.98
N LEU A 292 7.61 -2.02 -8.97
CA LEU A 292 6.89 -2.08 -10.25
C LEU A 292 7.71 -1.42 -11.35
N ILE A 293 7.25 -1.49 -12.61
CA ILE A 293 7.81 -0.71 -13.72
C ILE A 293 6.87 0.45 -13.98
N SER A 294 7.29 1.68 -13.68
CA SER A 294 6.44 2.86 -13.83
C SER A 294 6.02 3.03 -15.29
N TYR A 295 7.00 2.95 -16.19
CA TYR A 295 6.85 2.98 -17.63
C TYR A 295 8.13 2.48 -18.34
N PHE A 296 7.98 2.18 -19.62
CA PHE A 296 9.11 2.02 -20.54
C PHE A 296 9.26 3.28 -21.39
N LYS A 297 10.49 3.67 -21.72
CA LYS A 297 10.79 4.80 -22.59
C LYS A 297 11.55 4.33 -23.81
N LEU A 298 11.01 4.63 -24.99
CA LEU A 298 11.59 4.33 -26.28
C LEU A 298 12.16 5.62 -26.87
N ASN A 299 13.49 5.75 -26.87
CA ASN A 299 14.15 6.90 -27.45
C ASN A 299 14.14 6.78 -28.97
N TYR A 300 13.71 7.83 -29.65
CA TYR A 300 13.62 7.87 -31.11
C TYR A 300 14.61 8.89 -31.65
N ALA A 301 15.45 8.46 -32.60
CA ALA A 301 16.34 9.35 -33.33
C ALA A 301 16.72 8.72 -34.67
N LYS A 302 16.96 9.56 -35.69
CA LYS A 302 17.46 9.14 -37.00
C LYS A 302 16.62 8.03 -37.65
N GLY A 303 15.30 8.17 -37.63
CA GLY A 303 14.39 7.24 -38.31
C GLY A 303 14.05 5.96 -37.55
N ARG A 304 14.61 5.72 -36.36
CA ARG A 304 14.44 4.46 -35.61
C ARG A 304 14.38 4.65 -34.10
N VAL A 305 13.87 3.62 -33.42
CA VAL A 305 14.07 3.47 -31.97
C VAL A 305 15.55 3.12 -31.72
N THR A 306 16.23 3.95 -30.94
CA THR A 306 17.68 3.84 -30.70
C THR A 306 18.00 3.14 -29.39
N GLU A 307 17.13 3.28 -28.39
CA GLU A 307 17.34 2.77 -27.05
C GLU A 307 15.98 2.56 -26.38
N ALA A 308 15.87 1.50 -25.57
CA ALA A 308 14.79 1.36 -24.61
C ALA A 308 15.33 1.52 -23.19
N LYS A 309 14.54 2.18 -22.35
CA LYS A 309 14.77 2.33 -20.91
C LYS A 309 13.58 1.81 -20.12
N ALA A 310 13.82 1.28 -18.93
CA ALA A 310 12.78 0.98 -17.95
C ALA A 310 12.95 1.88 -16.73
N TYR A 311 11.85 2.44 -16.26
CA TYR A 311 11.81 3.17 -15.00
C TYR A 311 11.24 2.25 -13.93
N LEU A 312 12.15 1.66 -13.15
CA LEU A 312 11.83 0.81 -12.02
C LEU A 312 11.37 1.70 -10.86
N GLU A 313 10.28 1.35 -10.22
CA GLU A 313 9.71 2.12 -9.12
C GLU A 313 9.61 1.26 -7.87
N GLN A 314 9.97 1.84 -6.73
CA GLN A 314 9.67 1.38 -5.38
C GLN A 314 8.62 2.33 -4.81
N SER A 315 7.41 1.82 -4.63
CA SER A 315 6.26 2.62 -4.23
C SER A 315 5.85 2.30 -2.79
N PRO A 316 5.55 3.32 -1.97
CA PRO A 316 4.99 3.14 -0.64
C PRO A 316 3.47 2.85 -0.66
N TYR A 317 2.90 2.55 -1.83
CA TYR A 317 1.47 2.27 -2.01
C TYR A 317 1.22 0.96 -2.74
N ILE A 318 0.11 0.30 -2.40
CA ILE A 318 -0.39 -0.82 -3.17
C ILE A 318 -0.93 -0.31 -4.51
N HIS A 319 -0.13 -0.41 -5.58
CA HIS A 319 -0.63 -0.20 -6.94
C HIS A 319 -1.32 -1.44 -7.48
N HIS A 320 -0.85 -2.60 -7.03
CA HIS A 320 -1.31 -3.90 -7.50
C HIS A 320 -1.42 -4.87 -6.35
N HIS A 321 -2.55 -5.55 -6.27
CA HIS A 321 -2.75 -6.62 -5.29
C HIS A 321 -2.26 -7.99 -5.81
N TYR A 322 -1.46 -8.03 -6.88
CA TYR A 322 -0.94 -9.27 -7.48
C TYR A 322 0.29 -9.79 -6.73
N PHE A 323 0.10 -10.20 -5.49
CA PHE A 323 1.09 -10.92 -4.68
C PHE A 323 0.35 -11.77 -3.64
N SER A 324 0.94 -12.92 -3.29
CA SER A 324 0.30 -13.90 -2.39
C SER A 324 0.64 -13.70 -0.92
N HIS A 325 1.75 -13.02 -0.63
CA HIS A 325 2.24 -12.74 0.71
C HIS A 325 3.25 -11.58 0.68
N TYR A 326 3.47 -10.95 1.83
CA TYR A 326 4.59 -10.04 2.01
C TYR A 326 5.90 -10.82 2.08
N GLU A 327 7.00 -10.14 1.72
CA GLU A 327 8.35 -10.70 1.84
C GLU A 327 8.63 -11.18 3.26
N ARG A 328 8.14 -10.42 4.24
CA ARG A 328 8.26 -10.69 5.67
C ARG A 328 6.92 -10.45 6.36
N PRO A 329 6.64 -11.08 7.51
CA PRO A 329 5.40 -10.82 8.20
C PRO A 329 5.37 -9.38 8.69
N ALA A 330 4.27 -8.67 8.43
CA ALA A 330 4.03 -7.33 8.96
C ALA A 330 3.74 -7.37 10.47
N ARG A 331 3.24 -8.50 10.96
CA ARG A 331 2.85 -8.70 12.36
C ARG A 331 3.20 -10.10 12.86
N LEU A 332 3.59 -10.20 14.13
CA LEU A 332 3.65 -11.46 14.88
C LEU A 332 2.57 -11.45 15.97
N ASP A 333 1.72 -12.48 15.96
CA ASP A 333 0.80 -12.77 17.06
C ASP A 333 1.53 -13.69 18.05
N MET A 334 1.70 -13.28 19.30
CA MET A 334 2.43 -14.01 20.33
C MET A 334 1.47 -14.46 21.45
N GLU A 335 1.24 -15.77 21.56
CA GLU A 335 0.48 -16.39 22.66
C GLU A 335 1.44 -16.58 23.84
N LEU A 336 1.40 -15.65 24.81
CA LEU A 336 2.29 -15.66 25.98
C LEU A 336 1.90 -16.75 26.98
N ALA A 337 0.60 -17.00 27.13
CA ALA A 337 0.06 -18.09 27.92
C ALA A 337 -1.25 -18.59 27.30
N ASP A 338 -1.48 -19.91 27.37
CA ASP A 338 -2.70 -20.55 26.88
C ASP A 338 -3.52 -21.26 27.99
N GLY A 339 -3.13 -21.04 29.25
CA GLY A 339 -3.69 -21.68 30.44
C GLY A 339 -3.07 -23.03 30.80
N LYS A 340 -2.27 -23.64 29.91
CA LYS A 340 -1.52 -24.88 30.15
C LYS A 340 0.00 -24.68 30.06
N THR A 341 0.42 -23.82 29.15
CA THR A 341 1.81 -23.51 28.85
C THR A 341 2.00 -22.00 28.91
N VAL A 342 3.20 -21.60 29.33
CA VAL A 342 3.63 -20.21 29.43
C VAL A 342 4.93 -20.09 28.64
N LEU A 343 5.00 -19.13 27.71
CA LEU A 343 6.19 -18.87 26.92
C LEU A 343 7.30 -18.37 27.84
N PRO A 344 8.50 -18.98 27.91
CA PRO A 344 9.57 -18.46 28.76
C PRO A 344 9.95 -17.02 28.37
N GLU A 345 10.19 -16.15 29.35
CA GLU A 345 10.53 -14.73 29.11
C GLU A 345 11.74 -14.58 28.17
N GLU A 346 12.80 -15.35 28.41
CA GLU A 346 14.01 -15.33 27.57
C GLU A 346 13.68 -15.61 26.11
N ARG A 347 12.74 -16.54 25.86
CA ARG A 347 12.28 -16.88 24.52
C ARG A 347 11.46 -15.76 23.90
N ALA A 348 10.54 -15.17 24.64
CA ALA A 348 9.78 -14.01 24.17
C ALA A 348 10.73 -12.85 23.77
N LEU A 349 11.69 -12.52 24.63
CA LEU A 349 12.68 -11.47 24.38
C LEU A 349 13.59 -11.78 23.18
N ALA A 350 14.05 -13.02 23.03
CA ALA A 350 14.82 -13.44 21.85
C ALA A 350 14.01 -13.26 20.56
N ARG A 351 12.72 -13.58 20.59
CA ARG A 351 11.83 -13.43 19.43
C ARG A 351 11.52 -11.99 19.07
N LEU A 352 11.48 -11.07 20.05
CA LEU A 352 11.39 -9.65 19.77
C LEU A 352 12.64 -9.12 19.02
N ARG A 353 13.84 -9.61 19.37
CA ARG A 353 15.07 -9.26 18.65
C ARG A 353 15.02 -9.77 17.21
N GLU A 354 14.60 -11.02 17.01
CA GLU A 354 14.37 -11.56 15.67
C GLU A 354 13.32 -10.74 14.90
N CYS A 355 12.24 -10.30 15.55
CA CYS A 355 11.24 -9.43 14.93
C CYS A 355 11.87 -8.14 14.40
N LYS A 356 12.70 -7.46 15.20
CA LYS A 356 13.43 -6.26 14.77
C LYS A 356 14.37 -6.53 13.59
N GLU A 357 15.19 -7.58 13.66
CA GLU A 357 16.11 -7.98 12.59
C GLU A 357 15.36 -8.29 11.29
N ASN A 358 14.15 -8.84 11.42
CA ASN A 358 13.26 -9.16 10.32
C ASN A 358 12.27 -8.04 9.97
N ARG A 359 12.34 -6.86 10.61
CA ARG A 359 11.44 -5.72 10.39
C ARG A 359 9.95 -6.07 10.56
N VAL A 360 9.65 -7.00 11.45
CA VAL A 360 8.29 -7.19 11.92
C VAL A 360 7.99 -6.04 12.87
N SER A 361 7.15 -5.11 12.46
CA SER A 361 6.95 -3.85 13.17
C SER A 361 5.92 -3.93 14.29
N THR A 362 5.05 -4.95 14.26
CA THR A 362 3.89 -5.04 15.15
C THR A 362 3.86 -6.39 15.83
N ILE A 363 3.72 -6.38 17.16
CA ILE A 363 3.59 -7.57 18.00
C ILE A 363 2.25 -7.50 18.70
N ARG A 364 1.47 -8.56 18.56
CA ARG A 364 0.15 -8.69 19.20
C ARG A 364 0.21 -9.78 20.27
N PHE A 365 0.04 -9.40 21.52
CA PHE A 365 0.14 -10.29 22.66
C PHE A 365 -1.23 -10.87 23.05
N TYR A 366 -1.28 -12.18 23.26
CA TYR A 366 -2.43 -12.90 23.78
C TYR A 366 -2.06 -13.60 25.10
N GLY A 367 -3.00 -13.67 26.04
CA GLY A 367 -2.77 -14.32 27.34
C GLY A 367 -1.84 -13.53 28.27
N GLY A 368 -1.69 -12.24 28.02
CA GLY A 368 -0.82 -11.34 28.79
C GLY A 368 -1.30 -11.10 30.23
N GLU A 369 -2.60 -11.27 30.49
CA GLU A 369 -3.24 -11.09 31.79
C GLU A 369 -2.71 -12.01 32.90
N ASN A 370 -2.08 -13.13 32.53
CA ASN A 370 -1.43 -14.06 33.47
C ASN A 370 0.09 -14.13 33.26
N TYR A 371 0.67 -13.17 32.56
CA TYR A 371 2.07 -13.20 32.16
C TYR A 371 2.87 -12.14 32.91
N GLU A 372 3.44 -12.52 34.08
CA GLU A 372 4.20 -11.61 34.95
C GLU A 372 5.25 -10.77 34.19
N PRO A 373 6.04 -11.32 33.25
CA PRO A 373 7.08 -10.53 32.57
C PRO A 373 6.57 -9.54 31.50
N LEU A 374 5.26 -9.36 31.32
CA LEU A 374 4.70 -8.56 30.23
C LEU A 374 5.19 -7.11 30.24
N GLU A 375 5.31 -6.48 31.40
CA GLU A 375 5.81 -5.10 31.51
C GLU A 375 7.20 -4.94 30.88
N ARG A 376 8.10 -5.88 31.17
CA ARG A 376 9.45 -5.89 30.62
C ARG A 376 9.46 -6.15 29.11
N ILE A 377 8.58 -7.02 28.63
CA ILE A 377 8.39 -7.26 27.19
C ILE A 377 7.95 -5.96 26.49
N LEU A 378 6.97 -5.23 27.04
CA LEU A 378 6.50 -3.96 26.47
C LEU A 378 7.59 -2.89 26.45
N GLN A 379 8.39 -2.80 27.51
CA GLN A 379 9.55 -1.90 27.56
C GLN A 379 10.58 -2.23 26.47
N VAL A 380 10.81 -3.52 26.20
CA VAL A 380 11.70 -3.95 25.10
C VAL A 380 11.08 -3.63 23.74
N CYS A 381 9.78 -3.86 23.53
CA CYS A 381 9.10 -3.44 22.31
C CYS A 381 9.33 -1.95 22.03
N ARG A 382 9.08 -1.09 23.02
CA ARG A 382 9.30 0.36 22.90
C ARG A 382 10.74 0.72 22.59
N LYS A 383 11.71 0.11 23.29
CA LYS A 383 13.14 0.33 23.06
C LYS A 383 13.56 -0.06 21.64
N GLU A 384 13.01 -1.16 21.13
CA GLU A 384 13.35 -1.70 19.82
C GLU A 384 12.53 -1.07 18.67
N GLY A 385 11.59 -0.17 18.97
CA GLY A 385 10.71 0.47 17.99
C GLY A 385 9.61 -0.45 17.45
N LEU A 386 9.24 -1.48 18.21
CA LEU A 386 8.17 -2.42 17.88
C LEU A 386 6.85 -1.92 18.48
N ARG A 387 5.81 -1.82 17.65
CA ARG A 387 4.45 -1.54 18.11
C ARG A 387 3.88 -2.75 18.82
N SER A 388 3.23 -2.51 19.94
CA SER A 388 2.67 -3.52 20.82
C SER A 388 1.16 -3.36 20.94
N GLU A 389 0.43 -4.45 20.69
CA GLU A 389 -1.01 -4.54 20.90
C GLU A 389 -1.32 -5.65 21.90
N ILE A 390 -2.09 -5.35 22.94
CA ILE A 390 -2.54 -6.36 23.91
C ILE A 390 -3.96 -6.78 23.55
N VAL A 391 -4.17 -8.10 23.39
CA VAL A 391 -5.50 -8.67 23.15
C VAL A 391 -6.06 -9.19 24.47
N LEU A 392 -7.17 -8.60 24.91
CA LEU A 392 -7.90 -9.03 26.09
C LEU A 392 -8.97 -10.02 25.63
N THR A 393 -8.74 -11.31 25.91
CA THR A 393 -9.67 -12.39 25.55
C THR A 393 -10.44 -12.86 26.78
N ARG A 394 -11.64 -13.38 26.57
CA ARG A 394 -12.37 -14.06 27.65
C ARG A 394 -11.70 -15.39 27.98
N GLN A 395 -10.99 -15.47 29.09
CA GLN A 395 -10.53 -16.74 29.62
C GLN A 395 -11.72 -17.52 30.20
N LYS A 396 -11.88 -18.79 29.83
CA LYS A 396 -12.73 -19.69 30.60
C LYS A 396 -12.13 -19.83 31.99
N ALA A 397 -12.93 -19.61 33.02
CA ALA A 397 -12.57 -20.06 34.36
C ALA A 397 -12.24 -21.56 34.29
N PRO A 398 -11.20 -22.03 34.99
CA PRO A 398 -10.89 -23.45 35.04
C PRO A 398 -12.14 -24.20 35.53
N GLU A 399 -12.50 -25.30 34.84
CA GLU A 399 -13.74 -26.07 35.08
C GLU A 399 -13.86 -26.61 36.53
N ASN A 400 -12.78 -26.55 37.30
CA ASN A 400 -12.67 -27.05 38.66
C ASN A 400 -12.83 -25.95 39.74
N ALA A 401 -13.15 -24.70 39.36
CA ALA A 401 -13.50 -23.68 40.33
C ALA A 401 -14.92 -23.96 40.87
N GLU A 402 -15.01 -24.82 41.89
CA GLU A 402 -16.23 -25.12 42.63
C GLU A 402 -16.71 -23.87 43.38
N GLY A 403 -17.40 -22.98 42.65
CA GLY A 403 -18.04 -21.79 43.16
C GLY A 403 -19.35 -21.59 42.40
N THR A 404 -20.45 -21.86 43.08
CA THR A 404 -21.82 -21.84 42.53
C THR A 404 -22.21 -20.45 42.01
N GLY A 405 -22.59 -20.40 40.73
CA GLY A 405 -23.47 -19.38 40.18
C GLY A 405 -22.78 -18.07 39.82
N GLU A 406 -23.06 -17.60 38.61
CA GLU A 406 -22.93 -16.23 38.11
C GLU A 406 -22.39 -15.21 39.13
N GLN A 407 -21.20 -14.62 38.89
CA GLN A 407 -21.02 -13.15 38.88
C GLN A 407 -19.60 -12.58 38.91
N ASN A 408 -18.51 -13.35 38.97
CA ASN A 408 -17.17 -12.72 38.99
C ASN A 408 -16.26 -13.25 37.88
N LEU A 409 -16.54 -12.81 36.65
CA LEU A 409 -15.61 -12.86 35.51
C LEU A 409 -14.60 -11.68 35.54
N THR A 410 -14.85 -10.69 36.40
CA THR A 410 -14.06 -9.48 36.65
C THR A 410 -12.81 -9.61 37.55
N PRO A 411 -12.54 -10.66 38.37
CA PRO A 411 -11.52 -10.55 39.40
C PRO A 411 -10.07 -10.84 38.93
N ARG A 412 -9.81 -11.10 37.64
CA ARG A 412 -8.42 -11.24 37.14
C ARG A 412 -7.85 -9.98 36.50
N LEU A 413 -8.63 -9.27 35.70
CA LEU A 413 -8.22 -7.99 35.14
C LEU A 413 -8.51 -6.89 36.17
N GLY A 414 -7.59 -6.68 37.10
CA GLY A 414 -7.70 -5.55 38.03
C GLY A 414 -7.56 -4.22 37.29
N ARG A 415 -8.29 -3.19 37.72
CA ARG A 415 -8.13 -1.82 37.21
C ARG A 415 -6.65 -1.39 37.21
N SER A 416 -5.96 -1.68 38.31
CA SER A 416 -4.52 -1.40 38.47
C SER A 416 -3.65 -2.06 37.40
N TRP A 417 -4.01 -3.26 36.93
CA TRP A 417 -3.28 -3.94 35.88
C TRP A 417 -3.48 -3.27 34.52
N LEU A 418 -4.73 -2.89 34.19
CA LEU A 418 -5.03 -2.15 32.95
C LEU A 418 -4.31 -0.80 32.93
N GLU A 419 -4.36 -0.07 34.04
CA GLU A 419 -3.64 1.19 34.23
C GLU A 419 -2.12 1.00 34.08
N ALA A 420 -1.56 -0.05 34.70
CA ALA A 420 -0.13 -0.37 34.57
C ALA A 420 0.29 -0.73 33.14
N MET A 421 -0.52 -1.51 32.40
CA MET A 421 -0.19 -1.88 31.01
C MET A 421 -0.25 -0.66 30.09
N ALA A 422 -1.25 0.20 30.27
CA ALA A 422 -1.35 1.45 29.52
C ALA A 422 -0.16 2.38 29.83
N ALA A 423 0.22 2.51 31.11
CA ALA A 423 1.35 3.34 31.53
C ALA A 423 2.72 2.80 31.09
N THR A 424 2.89 1.46 31.05
CA THR A 424 4.15 0.81 30.66
C THR A 424 4.47 0.98 29.17
N GLY A 425 3.45 1.28 28.36
CA GLY A 425 3.63 1.67 26.96
C GLY A 425 3.12 0.64 25.94
N ALA A 426 2.05 -0.08 26.24
CA ALA A 426 1.28 -0.74 25.19
C ALA A 426 0.73 0.32 24.21
N ASP A 427 0.97 0.17 22.91
CA ASP A 427 0.53 1.16 21.91
C ASP A 427 -0.99 1.10 21.67
N SER A 428 -1.60 -0.08 21.85
CA SER A 428 -3.04 -0.28 21.66
C SER A 428 -3.57 -1.52 22.37
N PHE A 429 -4.89 -1.57 22.53
CA PHE A 429 -5.62 -2.70 23.11
C PHE A 429 -6.75 -3.16 22.18
N LEU A 430 -6.91 -4.47 22.08
CA LEU A 430 -8.01 -5.12 21.37
C LEU A 430 -8.82 -5.98 22.36
N VAL A 431 -10.04 -5.55 22.67
CA VAL A 431 -10.90 -6.21 23.66
C VAL A 431 -11.93 -7.07 22.96
N ASP A 432 -11.89 -8.39 23.19
CA ASP A 432 -12.91 -9.30 22.67
C ASP A 432 -14.23 -9.16 23.42
N MET A 433 -15.31 -8.99 22.67
CA MET A 433 -16.69 -8.89 23.17
C MET A 433 -17.53 -10.04 22.61
N GLU A 434 -18.34 -10.67 23.46
CA GLU A 434 -19.28 -11.72 23.04
C GLU A 434 -20.68 -11.15 22.68
N SER A 435 -21.10 -10.07 23.34
CA SER A 435 -22.43 -9.46 23.17
C SER A 435 -22.45 -7.98 23.57
N GLU A 436 -23.56 -7.31 23.26
CA GLU A 436 -23.85 -5.94 23.70
C GLU A 436 -23.96 -5.78 25.23
N THR A 437 -24.09 -6.88 25.96
CA THR A 437 -24.17 -6.92 27.43
C THR A 437 -22.92 -7.49 28.10
N ASP A 438 -21.80 -7.57 27.38
CA ASP A 438 -20.53 -8.08 27.93
C ASP A 438 -19.89 -7.06 28.88
N GLY A 439 -20.42 -6.99 30.11
CA GLY A 439 -20.06 -5.97 31.09
C GLY A 439 -18.57 -5.94 31.43
N ALA A 440 -17.87 -7.07 31.38
CA ALA A 440 -16.42 -7.12 31.65
C ALA A 440 -15.62 -6.46 30.52
N ALA A 441 -15.96 -6.76 29.26
CA ALA A 441 -15.30 -6.16 28.11
C ALA A 441 -15.60 -4.65 28.00
N LEU A 442 -16.87 -4.26 28.19
CA LEU A 442 -17.29 -2.86 28.19
C LEU A 442 -16.61 -2.05 29.30
N TRP A 443 -16.49 -2.63 30.50
CA TRP A 443 -15.76 -2.02 31.61
C TRP A 443 -14.27 -1.85 31.30
N ALA A 444 -13.61 -2.87 30.72
CA ALA A 444 -12.19 -2.79 30.36
C ALA A 444 -11.95 -1.70 29.31
N ILE A 445 -12.83 -1.58 28.32
CA ILE A 445 -12.77 -0.51 27.31
C ILE A 445 -12.86 0.86 27.98
N ALA A 446 -13.84 1.06 28.87
CA ALA A 446 -14.01 2.32 29.58
C ALA A 446 -12.79 2.70 30.43
N VAL A 447 -12.23 1.74 31.20
CA VAL A 447 -11.02 1.96 32.00
C VAL A 447 -9.83 2.34 31.12
N LEU A 448 -9.61 1.63 30.01
CA LEU A 448 -8.50 1.93 29.10
C LEU A 448 -8.66 3.29 28.42
N ARG A 449 -9.89 3.68 28.06
CA ARG A 449 -10.19 5.02 27.55
C ARG A 449 -9.91 6.11 28.57
N GLU A 450 -10.24 5.90 29.85
CA GLU A 450 -9.91 6.84 30.94
C GLU A 450 -8.39 7.08 31.05
N GLN A 451 -7.57 6.09 30.66
CA GLN A 451 -6.10 6.22 30.63
C GLN A 451 -5.57 6.82 29.32
N GLY A 452 -6.44 7.20 28.38
CA GLY A 452 -6.05 7.73 27.07
C GLY A 452 -5.44 6.67 26.13
N ALA A 453 -5.65 5.38 26.40
CA ALA A 453 -5.15 4.31 25.54
C ALA A 453 -5.93 4.20 24.21
N ASP A 454 -5.26 3.78 23.13
CA ASP A 454 -5.94 3.43 21.88
C ASP A 454 -6.63 2.07 22.04
N VAL A 455 -7.93 2.07 22.29
CA VAL A 455 -8.72 0.87 22.57
C VAL A 455 -9.75 0.58 21.49
N ARG A 456 -9.75 -0.67 21.05
CA ARG A 456 -10.67 -1.21 20.04
C ARG A 456 -11.45 -2.38 20.60
N ALA A 457 -12.70 -2.49 20.19
CA ALA A 457 -13.53 -3.65 20.46
C ALA A 457 -13.43 -4.64 19.29
N ARG A 458 -13.42 -5.94 19.56
CA ARG A 458 -13.61 -6.98 18.55
C ARG A 458 -14.82 -7.83 18.89
N TRP A 459 -15.78 -7.89 17.97
CA TRP A 459 -16.98 -8.69 18.15
C TRP A 459 -17.08 -9.80 17.10
N ARG A 460 -17.37 -11.00 17.56
CA ARG A 460 -17.56 -12.16 16.69
C ARG A 460 -19.02 -12.33 16.29
N MET A 461 -19.29 -12.15 15.01
CA MET A 461 -20.59 -12.43 14.40
C MET A 461 -20.73 -13.91 14.02
N TYR A 462 -21.85 -14.50 14.42
CA TYR A 462 -22.32 -15.85 14.06
C TYR A 462 -23.84 -15.83 13.85
N ALA A 463 -24.42 -16.93 13.34
CA ALA A 463 -25.80 -16.95 12.89
C ALA A 463 -26.83 -16.54 13.96
N ALA A 464 -26.62 -16.93 15.22
CA ALA A 464 -27.56 -16.61 16.29
C ALA A 464 -27.45 -15.17 16.84
N ASN A 465 -26.37 -14.44 16.55
CA ASN A 465 -26.19 -13.06 17.02
C ASN A 465 -26.07 -12.02 15.89
N ALA A 466 -26.15 -12.40 14.61
CA ALA A 466 -25.96 -11.46 13.50
C ALA A 466 -26.91 -10.25 13.53
N GLY A 467 -28.15 -10.43 14.03
CA GLY A 467 -29.10 -9.33 14.22
C GLY A 467 -28.77 -8.35 15.35
N LYS A 468 -27.66 -8.55 16.07
CA LYS A 468 -27.24 -7.73 17.22
C LYS A 468 -26.20 -6.66 16.89
N LEU A 469 -25.74 -6.58 15.65
CA LEU A 469 -24.66 -5.66 15.24
C LEU A 469 -24.91 -4.21 15.70
N ALA A 470 -26.12 -3.68 15.51
CA ALA A 470 -26.45 -2.31 15.92
C ALA A 470 -26.35 -2.09 17.43
N ALA A 471 -26.79 -3.07 18.23
CA ALA A 471 -26.72 -2.99 19.69
C ALA A 471 -25.26 -3.09 20.18
N VAL A 472 -24.45 -3.92 19.54
CA VAL A 472 -23.01 -4.05 19.85
C VAL A 472 -22.25 -2.77 19.51
N VAL A 473 -22.53 -2.17 18.35
CA VAL A 473 -21.94 -0.88 17.96
C VAL A 473 -22.26 0.19 18.99
N LYS A 474 -23.53 0.31 19.37
CA LYS A 474 -23.96 1.26 20.40
C LYS A 474 -23.22 1.03 21.73
N ALA A 475 -23.17 -0.22 22.21
CA ALA A 475 -22.52 -0.54 23.48
C ALA A 475 -21.01 -0.26 23.46
N ALA A 476 -20.32 -0.62 22.38
CA ALA A 476 -18.89 -0.36 22.21
C ALA A 476 -18.57 1.15 22.13
N ASP A 477 -19.39 1.92 21.42
CA ASP A 477 -19.28 3.38 21.31
C ASP A 477 -19.53 4.08 22.66
N GLU A 478 -20.58 3.66 23.39
CA GLU A 478 -20.88 4.17 24.74
C GLU A 478 -19.77 3.84 25.76
N ALA A 479 -19.15 2.66 25.65
CA ALA A 479 -17.96 2.30 26.43
C ALA A 479 -16.71 3.05 25.98
N GLY A 480 -16.71 3.57 24.76
CA GLY A 480 -15.68 4.43 24.23
C GLY A 480 -14.58 3.75 23.43
N ALA A 481 -14.90 2.64 22.78
CA ALA A 481 -14.03 2.10 21.75
C ALA A 481 -13.88 3.10 20.60
N LYS A 482 -12.68 3.23 20.06
CA LYS A 482 -12.40 4.02 18.86
C LYS A 482 -12.85 3.31 17.58
N GLU A 483 -12.83 1.98 17.62
CA GLU A 483 -13.17 1.10 16.49
C GLU A 483 -13.84 -0.17 17.00
N LEU A 484 -14.89 -0.62 16.30
CA LEU A 484 -15.44 -1.97 16.39
C LEU A 484 -14.95 -2.81 15.22
N VAL A 485 -14.16 -3.84 15.52
CA VAL A 485 -13.71 -4.87 14.58
C VAL A 485 -14.72 -6.01 14.54
N VAL A 486 -15.48 -6.11 13.46
CA VAL A 486 -16.40 -7.24 13.22
C VAL A 486 -15.61 -8.41 12.62
N THR A 487 -15.60 -9.54 13.31
CA THR A 487 -15.00 -10.80 12.85
C THR A 487 -16.05 -11.89 12.71
N GLY A 488 -15.73 -12.94 11.95
CA GLY A 488 -16.60 -14.06 11.67
C GLY A 488 -15.80 -15.25 11.16
N MET A 489 -16.44 -16.42 11.08
CA MET A 489 -15.88 -17.62 10.40
C MET A 489 -14.52 -18.11 10.92
N LYS A 490 -14.21 -17.86 12.19
CA LYS A 490 -13.07 -18.46 12.90
C LYS A 490 -13.51 -19.69 13.66
N PRO A 491 -12.77 -20.81 13.66
CA PRO A 491 -13.10 -21.97 14.49
C PRO A 491 -13.31 -21.53 15.94
N SER A 492 -14.44 -21.86 16.54
CA SER A 492 -14.63 -21.55 17.95
C SER A 492 -13.84 -22.54 18.80
N ARG A 493 -13.01 -22.03 19.71
CA ARG A 493 -12.44 -22.86 20.78
C ARG A 493 -13.53 -23.37 21.75
N HIS A 494 -14.77 -22.90 21.64
CA HIS A 494 -15.85 -23.13 22.62
C HIS A 494 -17.17 -23.66 22.01
N GLY A 495 -17.14 -24.34 20.86
CA GLY A 495 -18.35 -24.96 20.27
C GLY A 495 -19.26 -23.95 19.56
N GLY A 496 -18.71 -23.21 18.60
CA GLY A 496 -19.29 -21.96 18.09
C GLY A 496 -20.55 -22.15 17.26
N GLY A 497 -21.45 -21.16 17.41
CA GLY A 497 -22.61 -21.02 16.55
C GLY A 497 -22.23 -21.10 15.07
N LYS A 498 -23.19 -21.60 14.27
CA LYS A 498 -23.07 -21.67 12.81
C LYS A 498 -22.63 -20.32 12.25
N SER A 499 -21.82 -20.35 11.19
CA SER A 499 -21.46 -19.14 10.47
C SER A 499 -22.72 -18.41 9.98
N PRO A 500 -22.73 -17.07 9.91
CA PRO A 500 -23.91 -16.33 9.49
C PRO A 500 -24.28 -16.68 8.05
N GLY A 501 -25.58 -16.73 7.76
CA GLY A 501 -26.10 -16.96 6.42
C GLY A 501 -25.92 -15.75 5.49
N CYS A 502 -26.27 -15.90 4.21
CA CYS A 502 -26.11 -14.83 3.22
C CYS A 502 -26.94 -13.60 3.52
N GLU A 503 -28.22 -13.81 3.84
CA GLU A 503 -29.13 -12.73 4.21
C GLU A 503 -28.61 -11.95 5.42
N GLN A 504 -28.03 -12.66 6.40
CA GLN A 504 -27.44 -12.05 7.59
C GLN A 504 -26.18 -11.23 7.25
N ILE A 505 -25.32 -11.74 6.36
CA ILE A 505 -24.13 -11.01 5.87
C ILE A 505 -24.54 -9.78 5.05
N ALA A 506 -25.53 -9.91 4.17
CA ALA A 506 -26.04 -8.81 3.36
C ALA A 506 -26.66 -7.72 4.24
N THR A 507 -27.52 -8.10 5.18
CA THR A 507 -28.14 -7.18 6.16
C THR A 507 -27.08 -6.45 6.98
N ALA A 508 -26.07 -7.16 7.48
CA ALA A 508 -24.96 -6.54 8.21
C ALA A 508 -24.17 -5.57 7.32
N ALA A 509 -23.90 -5.94 6.06
CA ALA A 509 -23.18 -5.08 5.12
C ALA A 509 -23.96 -3.79 4.81
N GLU A 510 -25.26 -3.89 4.55
CA GLU A 510 -26.14 -2.74 4.29
C GLU A 510 -26.18 -1.80 5.50
N TRP A 511 -26.38 -2.35 6.69
CA TRP A 511 -26.40 -1.57 7.92
C TRP A 511 -25.07 -0.84 8.18
N ILE A 512 -23.92 -1.49 7.94
CA ILE A 512 -22.59 -0.85 8.07
C ILE A 512 -22.45 0.31 7.08
N LYS A 513 -22.92 0.17 5.84
CA LYS A 513 -22.88 1.25 4.84
C LYS A 513 -23.71 2.45 5.29
N GLU A 514 -24.93 2.21 5.74
CA GLU A 514 -25.82 3.25 6.25
C GLU A 514 -25.21 3.96 7.48
N TYR A 515 -24.55 3.21 8.37
CA TYR A 515 -23.84 3.77 9.51
C TYR A 515 -22.70 4.69 9.07
N CYS A 516 -21.87 4.24 8.12
CA CYS A 516 -20.76 5.04 7.59
C CYS A 516 -21.27 6.32 6.91
N GLU A 517 -22.28 6.21 6.05
CA GLU A 517 -22.89 7.34 5.35
C GLU A 517 -23.50 8.36 6.33
N ARG A 518 -24.26 7.91 7.33
CA ARG A 518 -24.91 8.78 8.32
C ARG A 518 -23.93 9.56 9.18
N ASN A 519 -22.80 8.93 9.52
CA ASN A 519 -21.81 9.52 10.43
C ASN A 519 -20.67 10.24 9.69
N GLY A 520 -20.71 10.31 8.35
CA GLY A 520 -19.61 10.87 7.56
C GLY A 520 -18.30 10.12 7.75
N VAL A 521 -18.38 8.86 8.15
CA VAL A 521 -17.24 7.98 8.35
C VAL A 521 -16.91 7.32 7.02
N ALA A 522 -15.65 7.41 6.59
CA ALA A 522 -15.22 6.71 5.40
C ALA A 522 -15.50 5.21 5.55
N GLU A 523 -16.17 4.60 4.56
CA GLU A 523 -16.25 3.15 4.49
C GLU A 523 -14.82 2.60 4.59
N SER A 524 -14.53 1.75 5.57
CA SER A 524 -13.20 1.16 5.78
C SER A 524 -12.66 0.39 4.56
N THR A 525 -13.51 0.13 3.56
CA THR A 525 -13.14 -0.46 2.26
C THR A 525 -12.87 0.53 1.13
N ARG A 526 -13.14 1.83 1.29
CA ARG A 526 -12.88 2.85 0.25
C ARG A 526 -11.55 3.54 0.50
N GLU A 527 -10.52 3.03 -0.15
CA GLU A 527 -9.17 3.60 -0.20
C GLU A 527 -9.06 4.96 -0.95
N LYS A 528 -10.16 5.67 -1.18
CA LYS A 528 -10.21 6.85 -2.06
C LYS A 528 -10.38 8.18 -1.32
N GLU A 529 -9.83 8.31 -0.12
CA GLU A 529 -9.52 9.65 0.36
C GLU A 529 -8.17 10.07 -0.20
N SER A 530 -8.21 10.98 -1.17
CA SER A 530 -7.03 11.78 -1.50
C SER A 530 -6.53 12.45 -0.22
N PRO A 531 -5.22 12.53 0.04
CA PRO A 531 -4.62 13.12 1.25
C PRO A 531 -5.05 14.56 1.61
N GLU A 532 -5.88 15.20 0.80
CA GLU A 532 -6.17 16.63 0.82
C GLU A 532 -7.32 17.04 1.74
N ALA A 533 -8.03 16.10 2.37
CA ALA A 533 -9.16 16.43 3.25
C ALA A 533 -8.77 16.91 4.67
N LYS A 534 -7.48 16.88 5.04
CA LYS A 534 -7.03 17.15 6.43
C LYS A 534 -6.52 18.56 6.73
N LEU A 535 -6.55 19.51 5.79
CA LEU A 535 -5.95 20.85 5.98
C LEU A 535 -6.92 21.94 6.48
N ASN A 536 -8.16 21.62 6.85
CA ASN A 536 -9.05 22.59 7.50
C ASN A 536 -8.99 22.46 9.02
N GLU A 537 -7.92 23.00 9.63
CA GLU A 537 -7.65 22.98 11.08
C GLU A 537 -8.60 23.86 11.93
N ASN A 538 -9.65 24.45 11.34
CA ASN A 538 -10.58 25.36 12.03
C ASN A 538 -11.98 24.78 12.27
N SER A 539 -12.24 23.51 11.99
CA SER A 539 -13.50 22.87 12.40
C SER A 539 -13.50 22.58 13.90
N ALA A 540 -14.57 22.99 14.58
CA ALA A 540 -14.86 22.63 15.98
C ALA A 540 -14.58 21.13 16.22
N PRO A 541 -14.16 20.71 17.43
CA PRO A 541 -13.83 19.32 17.73
C PRO A 541 -14.98 18.42 17.29
N GLN A 542 -14.80 17.77 16.15
CA GLN A 542 -15.77 16.84 15.61
C GLN A 542 -15.79 15.68 16.62
N GLN A 543 -16.97 15.35 17.14
CA GLN A 543 -17.10 14.17 17.99
C GLN A 543 -16.47 12.99 17.27
N ASP A 544 -15.50 12.34 17.90
CA ASP A 544 -14.83 11.15 17.36
C ASP A 544 -15.87 10.05 17.23
N VAL A 545 -16.46 9.91 16.04
CA VAL A 545 -17.41 8.83 15.76
C VAL A 545 -16.65 7.52 15.66
N MET A 546 -17.06 6.52 16.45
CA MET A 546 -16.46 5.19 16.41
C MET A 546 -16.51 4.59 14.99
N GLN A 547 -15.39 4.03 14.56
CA GLN A 547 -15.23 3.38 13.26
C GLN A 547 -15.74 1.93 13.28
N ILE A 548 -16.23 1.42 12.15
CA ILE A 548 -16.54 -0.01 11.99
C ILE A 548 -15.62 -0.61 10.93
N VAL A 549 -14.85 -1.62 11.34
CA VAL A 549 -13.92 -2.34 10.47
C VAL A 549 -14.31 -3.81 10.44
N VAL A 550 -14.19 -4.44 9.27
CA VAL A 550 -14.40 -5.89 9.12
C VAL A 550 -13.05 -6.56 8.98
N GLU A 551 -12.75 -7.51 9.87
CA GLU A 551 -11.49 -8.23 9.84
C GLU A 551 -11.36 -9.05 8.55
N SER A 552 -10.15 -9.14 7.99
CA SER A 552 -9.88 -9.86 6.73
C SER A 552 -10.34 -11.33 6.75
N CYS A 553 -10.25 -12.00 7.90
CA CYS A 553 -10.77 -13.36 8.06
C CYS A 553 -12.28 -13.49 7.82
N PHE A 554 -13.05 -12.40 7.97
CA PHE A 554 -14.47 -12.35 7.65
C PHE A 554 -14.72 -11.91 6.20
N SER A 555 -14.02 -12.58 5.28
CA SER A 555 -13.95 -12.19 3.87
C SER A 555 -15.29 -12.14 3.12
N PRO A 556 -16.32 -12.96 3.44
CA PRO A 556 -17.63 -12.76 2.80
C PRO A 556 -18.25 -11.41 3.12
N LEU A 557 -18.20 -10.96 4.38
CA LEU A 557 -18.75 -9.64 4.75
C LEU A 557 -17.98 -8.50 4.04
N ARG A 558 -16.64 -8.59 3.97
CA ARG A 558 -15.83 -7.63 3.18
C ARG A 558 -16.19 -7.64 1.70
N ALA A 559 -16.39 -8.82 1.11
CA ALA A 559 -16.78 -8.95 -0.29
C ALA A 559 -18.14 -8.31 -0.58
N TYR A 560 -19.12 -8.49 0.31
CA TYR A 560 -20.44 -7.84 0.22
C TYR A 560 -20.35 -6.31 0.37
N LEU A 561 -19.55 -5.83 1.32
CA LEU A 561 -19.31 -4.39 1.50
C LEU A 561 -18.77 -3.76 0.21
N GLY A 562 -17.77 -4.39 -0.43
CA GLY A 562 -17.18 -3.90 -1.69
C GLY A 562 -18.09 -4.03 -2.92
N GLY A 563 -19.22 -4.74 -2.83
CA GLY A 563 -20.19 -4.91 -3.92
C GLY A 563 -19.77 -5.92 -5.00
N LYS A 564 -20.70 -6.21 -5.92
CA LYS A 564 -20.52 -7.24 -6.98
C LYS A 564 -19.61 -6.80 -8.12
N ASP A 565 -19.43 -5.51 -8.36
CA ASP A 565 -18.61 -5.01 -9.47
C ASP A 565 -17.12 -5.32 -9.20
N PRO A 566 -16.50 -6.23 -9.99
CA PRO A 566 -15.12 -6.63 -9.78
C PRO A 566 -14.13 -5.49 -10.01
N LYS A 567 -14.51 -4.41 -10.70
CA LYS A 567 -13.70 -3.20 -10.91
C LYS A 567 -13.78 -2.21 -9.76
N ARG A 568 -14.84 -2.25 -8.94
CA ARG A 568 -15.03 -1.34 -7.79
C ARG A 568 -14.75 -1.99 -6.44
N ASN A 569 -14.90 -3.31 -6.33
CA ASN A 569 -14.63 -4.02 -5.09
C ASN A 569 -13.12 -4.01 -4.79
N GLY A 570 -12.72 -3.35 -3.68
CA GLY A 570 -11.33 -3.23 -3.22
C GLY A 570 -10.78 -4.49 -2.56
N ASN A 571 -11.60 -5.50 -2.28
CA ASN A 571 -11.18 -6.71 -1.58
C ASN A 571 -10.37 -7.64 -2.48
N ARG A 572 -9.11 -7.32 -2.79
CA ARG A 572 -8.28 -8.00 -3.81
C ARG A 572 -6.96 -8.50 -3.26
N GLY A 573 -6.40 -9.52 -3.92
CA GLY A 573 -5.07 -10.05 -3.62
C GLY A 573 -4.91 -10.48 -2.18
N ILE A 574 -3.88 -9.96 -1.50
CA ILE A 574 -3.61 -10.26 -0.09
C ILE A 574 -4.77 -9.87 0.84
N GLU A 575 -5.54 -8.84 0.49
CA GLU A 575 -6.61 -8.32 1.34
C GLU A 575 -7.92 -9.11 1.18
N ARG A 576 -8.04 -9.96 0.15
CA ARG A 576 -9.32 -10.62 -0.18
C ARG A 576 -9.82 -11.59 0.90
N GLY A 577 -9.01 -11.91 1.91
CA GLY A 577 -9.49 -12.65 3.07
C GLY A 577 -8.44 -13.15 4.04
N CYS A 578 -8.32 -14.47 4.19
CA CYS A 578 -7.42 -15.09 5.16
C CYS A 578 -5.97 -14.61 5.01
N GLU A 579 -5.48 -13.88 6.02
CA GLU A 579 -4.15 -13.29 6.07
C GLU A 579 -3.08 -14.18 6.71
N ALA A 580 -3.49 -15.32 7.28
CA ALA A 580 -2.61 -16.28 7.94
C ALA A 580 -1.53 -16.78 6.98
N GLY A 581 -0.26 -16.52 7.30
CA GLY A 581 0.86 -16.86 6.43
C GLY A 581 1.09 -15.96 5.22
N CYS A 582 0.26 -14.93 5.07
CA CYS A 582 0.35 -13.94 4.01
C CYS A 582 0.82 -12.58 4.55
N SER A 583 0.23 -12.11 5.65
CA SER A 583 0.62 -10.86 6.30
C SER A 583 1.16 -11.02 7.72
N PHE A 584 0.77 -12.10 8.40
CA PHE A 584 1.19 -12.38 9.78
C PHE A 584 1.36 -13.87 10.01
N MET A 585 1.97 -14.20 11.16
CA MET A 585 2.04 -15.55 11.70
C MET A 585 1.96 -15.52 13.22
N VAL A 586 2.00 -16.71 13.84
CA VAL A 586 1.85 -16.88 15.28
C VAL A 586 3.05 -17.58 15.88
N LEU A 587 3.49 -17.10 17.04
CA LEU A 587 4.29 -17.84 18.01
C LEU A 587 3.39 -18.28 19.16
N ARG A 588 3.31 -19.58 19.41
CA ARG A 588 2.50 -20.16 20.49
C ARG A 588 3.28 -20.19 21.81
N ALA A 589 2.55 -20.41 22.91
CA ALA A 589 3.13 -20.50 24.25
C ALA A 589 4.12 -21.68 24.40
N ASP A 590 3.96 -22.73 23.58
CA ASP A 590 4.86 -23.89 23.49
C ASP A 590 6.04 -23.69 22.53
N GLU A 591 6.35 -22.43 22.20
CA GLU A 591 7.42 -22.02 21.27
C GLU A 591 7.22 -22.45 19.81
N SER A 592 6.08 -23.08 19.47
CA SER A 592 5.81 -23.50 18.10
C SER A 592 5.27 -22.35 17.24
N PHE A 593 5.67 -22.35 15.96
CA PHE A 593 5.11 -21.43 14.97
C PHE A 593 3.88 -22.02 14.31
N ALA A 594 2.90 -21.16 14.00
CA ALA A 594 1.71 -21.52 13.27
C ALA A 594 1.27 -20.38 12.33
N PRO A 595 0.47 -20.66 11.28
CA PRO A 595 -0.05 -19.61 10.41
C PRO A 595 -1.02 -18.66 11.14
N CYS A 596 -1.81 -19.19 12.09
CA CYS A 596 -2.70 -18.41 12.96
C CYS A 596 -3.06 -19.18 14.24
N LEU A 597 -3.69 -18.51 15.23
CA LEU A 597 -4.00 -19.09 16.55
C LEU A 597 -5.05 -20.21 16.50
N TYR A 598 -5.85 -20.21 15.43
CA TYR A 598 -6.89 -21.21 15.16
C TYR A 598 -6.36 -22.39 14.34
N TRP A 599 -5.11 -22.35 13.87
CA TRP A 599 -4.52 -23.45 13.14
C TRP A 599 -4.36 -24.68 14.07
N PRO A 600 -4.82 -25.88 13.67
CA PRO A 600 -4.71 -27.06 14.53
C PRO A 600 -3.27 -27.36 14.92
N ARG A 601 -3.00 -27.60 16.20
CA ARG A 601 -1.64 -27.89 16.70
C ARG A 601 -1.01 -29.11 16.04
N LYS A 602 -1.81 -30.15 15.76
CA LYS A 602 -1.41 -31.35 15.00
C LYS A 602 -0.84 -31.03 13.60
N ASN A 603 -1.18 -29.87 13.05
CA ASN A 603 -0.77 -29.43 11.71
C ASN A 603 0.30 -28.32 11.77
N ALA A 604 0.88 -28.03 12.94
CA ALA A 604 2.02 -27.12 13.05
C ALA A 604 3.30 -27.84 12.58
N ASP A 605 4.24 -27.13 11.95
CA ASP A 605 5.42 -27.76 11.32
C ASP A 605 6.39 -28.40 12.31
N ASN A 606 6.24 -28.15 13.61
CA ASN A 606 7.02 -28.77 14.68
C ASN A 606 6.33 -30.01 15.29
N ALA A 607 5.23 -30.50 14.70
CA ALA A 607 4.64 -31.77 15.09
C ALA A 607 5.59 -32.93 14.73
N GLU A 608 5.86 -33.78 15.73
CA GLU A 608 6.77 -34.94 15.76
C GLU A 608 7.42 -35.38 14.43
N GLY A 609 8.75 -35.28 14.34
CA GLY A 609 9.55 -35.90 13.27
C GLY A 609 10.04 -34.96 12.15
N ARG A 610 9.69 -33.67 12.16
CA ARG A 610 10.24 -32.66 11.23
C ARG A 610 11.37 -31.88 11.89
N GLN A 611 12.39 -31.51 11.10
CA GLN A 611 13.44 -30.60 11.56
C GLN A 611 12.81 -29.28 11.99
N ALA A 612 12.90 -28.94 13.28
CA ALA A 612 12.28 -27.75 13.82
C ALA A 612 12.81 -26.50 13.10
N LEU A 613 11.91 -25.74 12.48
CA LEU A 613 12.24 -24.41 11.96
C LEU A 613 12.32 -23.48 13.18
N THR A 614 13.53 -23.28 13.68
CA THR A 614 13.76 -22.61 14.97
C THR A 614 13.75 -21.09 14.89
N GLY A 615 13.60 -20.48 13.71
CA GLY A 615 13.68 -19.04 13.49
C GLY A 615 12.47 -18.46 12.76
N LEU A 616 12.19 -17.18 13.04
CA LEU A 616 11.12 -16.40 12.40
C LEU A 616 11.21 -16.45 10.86
N ALA A 617 12.38 -16.08 10.30
CA ALA A 617 12.61 -16.06 8.86
C ALA A 617 12.51 -17.47 8.23
N ALA A 618 13.15 -18.46 8.86
CA ALA A 618 13.14 -19.83 8.38
C ALA A 618 11.71 -20.40 8.32
N TYR A 619 10.88 -20.13 9.34
CA TYR A 619 9.47 -20.50 9.30
C TYR A 619 8.72 -19.77 8.19
N TRP A 620 8.88 -18.45 8.07
CA TRP A 620 8.18 -17.65 7.06
C TRP A 620 8.46 -18.07 5.61
N GLU A 621 9.72 -18.42 5.31
CA GLU A 621 10.18 -18.76 3.97
C GLU A 621 9.97 -20.24 3.63
N HIS A 622 10.24 -21.13 4.57
CA HIS A 622 10.37 -22.57 4.29
C HIS A 622 9.29 -23.44 4.89
N SER A 623 8.35 -22.89 5.67
CA SER A 623 7.22 -23.66 6.21
C SER A 623 6.37 -24.28 5.09
N PRO A 624 6.24 -25.62 5.06
CA PRO A 624 5.30 -26.28 4.15
C PRO A 624 3.86 -25.86 4.39
N ALA A 625 3.46 -25.62 5.65
CA ALA A 625 2.13 -25.14 5.98
C ALA A 625 1.85 -23.75 5.37
N LEU A 626 2.79 -22.82 5.46
CA LEU A 626 2.67 -21.50 4.83
C LEU A 626 2.66 -21.59 3.30
N GLN A 627 3.52 -22.42 2.71
CA GLN A 627 3.54 -22.63 1.26
C GLN A 627 2.22 -23.19 0.74
N ALA A 628 1.67 -24.20 1.40
CA ALA A 628 0.38 -24.78 1.07
C ALA A 628 -0.74 -23.73 1.19
N LEU A 629 -0.75 -22.90 2.24
CA LEU A 629 -1.73 -21.82 2.41
C LEU A 629 -1.68 -20.78 1.29
N ARG A 630 -0.46 -20.38 0.89
CA ARG A 630 -0.23 -19.41 -0.18
C ARG A 630 -0.67 -19.94 -1.55
N GLN A 631 -0.54 -21.24 -1.79
CA GLN A 631 -0.96 -21.91 -3.04
C GLN A 631 -2.48 -22.21 -3.08
N ASN A 632 -3.05 -22.72 -1.98
CA ASN A 632 -4.44 -23.19 -1.92
C ASN A 632 -5.48 -22.07 -1.99
N GLY A 633 -5.07 -20.81 -1.82
CA GLY A 633 -5.96 -19.66 -1.94
C GLY A 633 -6.49 -19.39 -3.36
N GLU A 634 -5.97 -20.06 -4.39
CA GLU A 634 -6.31 -19.76 -5.79
C GLU A 634 -7.36 -20.68 -6.41
N ASN A 635 -7.50 -21.93 -5.96
CA ASN A 635 -8.32 -22.96 -6.64
C ASN A 635 -9.28 -23.69 -5.70
N ARG A 636 -10.19 -22.96 -5.04
CA ARG A 636 -11.24 -23.59 -4.21
C ARG A 636 -12.44 -23.99 -5.06
N VAL A 637 -12.56 -25.29 -5.37
CA VAL A 637 -13.70 -25.88 -6.11
C VAL A 637 -15.08 -25.40 -5.60
N PRO A 638 -15.35 -25.28 -4.28
CA PRO A 638 -16.65 -24.79 -3.80
C PRO A 638 -16.96 -23.32 -4.12
N CYS A 639 -15.96 -22.54 -4.51
CA CYS A 639 -16.07 -21.12 -4.86
C CYS A 639 -16.12 -20.88 -6.37
N ALA A 640 -15.87 -21.91 -7.18
CA ALA A 640 -15.83 -21.78 -8.64
C ALA A 640 -17.18 -21.27 -9.16
N GLY A 641 -17.16 -20.14 -9.87
CA GLY A 641 -18.36 -19.50 -10.43
C GLY A 641 -19.09 -18.55 -9.45
N CYS A 642 -18.61 -18.40 -8.21
CA CYS A 642 -19.13 -17.37 -7.30
C CYS A 642 -18.77 -15.97 -7.81
N CYS A 643 -19.73 -15.04 -7.78
CA CYS A 643 -19.47 -13.64 -8.18
C CYS A 643 -18.41 -12.93 -7.32
N TYR A 644 -18.09 -13.48 -6.14
CA TYR A 644 -17.05 -13.00 -5.24
C TYR A 644 -15.79 -13.88 -5.21
N GLU A 645 -15.63 -14.86 -6.10
CA GLU A 645 -14.50 -15.82 -6.09
C GLU A 645 -13.13 -15.13 -6.04
N ARG A 646 -12.95 -14.05 -6.81
CA ARG A 646 -11.69 -13.26 -6.84
C ARG A 646 -11.58 -12.22 -5.72
N ARG A 647 -12.60 -12.13 -4.86
CA ARG A 647 -12.79 -11.10 -3.85
C ARG A 647 -13.10 -11.66 -2.46
N CYS A 648 -13.01 -12.96 -2.27
CA CYS A 648 -13.28 -13.61 -1.00
C CYS A 648 -12.34 -14.81 -0.86
N LEU A 649 -11.54 -14.83 0.21
CA LEU A 649 -10.75 -15.97 0.61
C LEU A 649 -11.17 -16.38 2.04
N PRO A 650 -12.07 -17.36 2.19
CA PRO A 650 -12.54 -17.79 3.51
C PRO A 650 -11.41 -18.30 4.40
N CYS A 651 -11.67 -18.41 5.71
CA CYS A 651 -10.71 -18.96 6.67
C CYS A 651 -10.19 -20.32 6.20
N GLN A 652 -8.87 -20.48 6.13
CA GLN A 652 -8.23 -21.73 5.74
C GLN A 652 -8.01 -22.70 6.91
N ALA A 653 -8.12 -22.21 8.15
CA ALA A 653 -8.07 -23.05 9.35
C ALA A 653 -9.38 -23.84 9.58
N TRP A 654 -10.42 -23.54 8.81
CA TRP A 654 -11.70 -24.24 8.88
C TRP A 654 -11.63 -25.49 7.98
N GLU A 655 -11.57 -26.69 8.58
CA GLU A 655 -11.43 -27.97 7.87
C GLU A 655 -12.72 -28.38 7.11
N GLU A 656 -13.90 -27.95 7.57
CA GLU A 656 -15.17 -28.25 6.89
C GLU A 656 -15.38 -27.37 5.66
N SER A 657 -16.08 -27.89 4.65
CA SER A 657 -16.57 -27.08 3.53
C SER A 657 -17.48 -25.99 4.10
N ILE A 658 -16.96 -24.77 4.25
CA ILE A 658 -17.75 -23.61 4.62
C ILE A 658 -18.89 -23.54 3.61
N PRO A 659 -20.16 -23.72 4.01
CA PRO A 659 -21.28 -23.53 3.11
C PRO A 659 -21.38 -22.04 2.84
N CYS A 660 -20.65 -21.58 1.83
CA CYS A 660 -20.73 -20.23 1.33
C CYS A 660 -22.07 -20.16 0.58
N GLY A 661 -23.13 -19.72 1.26
CA GLY A 661 -24.44 -19.53 0.62
C GLY A 661 -24.44 -18.65 -0.65
N PRO A 662 -23.50 -17.70 -0.91
CA PRO A 662 -23.45 -16.95 -2.17
C PRO A 662 -23.14 -17.84 -3.38
N CYS A 663 -22.60 -19.04 -3.15
CA CYS A 663 -22.26 -20.00 -4.20
C CYS A 663 -23.45 -20.86 -4.65
N VAL A 664 -24.58 -20.84 -3.93
CA VAL A 664 -25.68 -21.80 -4.15
C VAL A 664 -26.84 -21.19 -4.94
N GLU A 665 -27.10 -19.88 -4.83
CA GLU A 665 -28.24 -19.24 -5.52
C GLU A 665 -28.01 -18.96 -7.02
N ASN A 666 -26.82 -19.25 -7.57
CA ASN A 666 -26.50 -19.06 -8.99
C ASN A 666 -26.15 -20.38 -9.72
N LYS A 667 -26.55 -21.54 -9.19
CA LYS A 667 -26.46 -22.82 -9.89
C LYS A 667 -27.80 -23.26 -10.46
#